data_AF-A0A1E8GQE5-F1
#
_entry.id   AF-A0A1E8GQE5-F1
#
_cell.length_a   1.000
_cell.length_b   1.000
_cell.length_c   1.000
_cell.angle_alpha   90.00
_cell.angle_beta   90.00
_cell.angle_gamma   90.00
#
_symmetry.space_group_name_H-M   'P 1'
#
loop_
_entity.id
_entity.type
_entity.pdbx_description
1 polymer ?
#
loop_
_entity_poly.entity_id
_entity_poly.type
_entity_poly.pdbx_seq_one_letter_code
_entity_poly.pdbx_strand_id
1 'polypeptide(L)'
;MTTKYNLEKLLKEYKVEIPAIQRDFAFGRKEVKDKREKFVDDLYMAMSRDGINLDFIYGKEENGILTVLDGQQRITILWLFAVYLSKNNSKPDWFSNFTYDTRISSREFCQALISKKWSVNDIDEMSHKMDVKWFYNSWKYDPTISSILSMIKTIDEKKSNYPNLNLSDLNKITFSFLEIDKLGQPEELYLKMNSRGKALTPFENFKADFLEHCKNNLNYNDDELSIISQKIDTTWTDIFWENHSVNHEIDEIYLAFLSRFFLNEWIINSDLSAKQIEDSEIFKKAYSSDSFLSIKNMVTKKSIEKLSNILDNFNSTNLIEFLPKFVSKFHFIPRYNDKKSESDGLISSLTQINRVVFVAISNYLYESKINEESFKRWMRVSCNIIYNADITNVQSMIGAIRLINELSQHSHNIYGFLASNAEIKSSLAVDQVNEEIEKAKAILEDPNLEIKFVKAESIEFFNGRIRDLILDGHWVEININFYNNFHNFISNDENNTFIFRRALLAYNNDENIYPIPSGKVRGRPNNAPDEYLLGGDINARNEWLKIISHDNQKIVDFLKLHANDDKLKQTINNFSDEESKFYKLIKHPNLFGYMDNKNKIFIKDKKVLIETNDRVQAYRYSNCETILLFEKLRDTFQGKGIEGKSFEFYSGDSENRQGVACITLHDEIAIDVKYDESEEKYCLILFNRNPENLSISLNLWNERIPRNNGLKLHENHRYTYKGNENEVVSILDKLIN
;
A
#
# COMPACT_ATOMS: atom_id res chain seq x y z
N MET A 1 29.57 11.81 48.98
CA MET A 1 28.58 12.64 49.69
C MET A 1 28.07 13.68 48.70
N THR A 2 26.78 13.66 48.38
CA THR A 2 26.15 14.62 47.46
C THR A 2 25.79 15.89 48.24
N THR A 3 26.49 17.00 47.96
CA THR A 3 26.19 18.28 48.60
C THR A 3 24.94 18.89 47.95
N LYS A 4 23.98 19.30 48.78
CA LYS A 4 22.77 20.00 48.35
C LYS A 4 23.07 21.50 48.14
N TYR A 5 22.66 22.01 46.99
CA TYR A 5 22.81 23.39 46.55
C TYR A 5 21.46 24.02 46.24
N ASN A 6 21.40 25.34 46.34
CA ASN A 6 20.45 26.18 45.63
C ASN A 6 21.26 27.11 44.70
N LEU A 7 20.58 27.88 43.85
CA LEU A 7 21.24 28.74 42.87
C LEU A 7 22.20 29.74 43.52
N GLU A 8 21.78 30.43 44.58
CA GLU A 8 22.58 31.45 45.27
C GLU A 8 23.86 30.84 45.84
N LYS A 9 23.76 29.69 46.52
CA LYS A 9 24.91 29.00 47.09
C LYS A 9 25.89 28.57 45.99
N LEU A 10 25.38 28.00 44.88
CA LEU A 10 26.22 27.53 43.77
C LEU A 10 27.01 28.69 43.15
N LEU A 11 26.35 29.81 42.86
CA LEU A 11 26.96 30.97 42.20
C LEU A 11 27.84 31.81 43.13
N LYS A 12 27.71 31.68 44.46
CA LYS A 12 28.68 32.27 45.41
C LYS A 12 29.96 31.45 45.50
N GLU A 13 29.90 30.15 45.25
CA GLU A 13 31.02 29.23 45.38
C GLU A 13 31.80 29.07 44.07
N TYR A 14 31.11 29.08 42.92
CA TYR A 14 31.73 28.85 41.61
C TYR A 14 31.34 29.91 40.58
N LYS A 15 32.25 30.16 39.64
CA LYS A 15 31.91 30.76 38.36
C LYS A 15 31.37 29.68 37.44
N VAL A 16 30.07 29.68 37.20
CA VAL A 16 29.35 28.68 36.41
C VAL A 16 29.37 29.04 34.93
N GLU A 17 29.89 28.13 34.10
CA GLU A 17 30.01 28.28 32.66
C GLU A 17 29.20 27.22 31.92
N ILE A 18 28.43 27.66 30.93
CA ILE A 18 27.71 26.79 29.99
C ILE A 18 28.61 26.56 28.76
N PRO A 19 29.21 25.36 28.57
CA PRO A 19 30.16 25.06 27.49
C PRO A 19 29.62 25.09 26.06
N ALA A 20 30.55 25.27 25.11
CA ALA A 20 30.34 25.40 23.66
C ALA A 20 29.63 24.24 22.96
N ILE A 21 29.98 23.01 23.32
CA ILE A 21 29.46 21.78 22.68
C ILE A 21 27.95 21.60 22.98
N GLN A 22 27.36 22.47 23.81
CA GLN A 22 25.96 22.36 24.20
C GLN A 22 25.01 23.13 23.28
N ARG A 23 23.81 22.55 23.16
CA ARG A 23 22.74 23.02 22.27
C ARG A 23 22.16 24.35 22.77
N ASP A 24 21.44 25.04 21.89
CA ASP A 24 20.68 26.24 22.27
C ASP A 24 19.73 25.94 23.44
N PHE A 25 19.35 26.98 24.18
CA PHE A 25 18.39 26.88 25.29
C PHE A 25 16.99 26.41 24.81
N ALA A 26 16.78 25.09 24.73
CA ALA A 26 15.62 24.51 24.04
C ALA A 26 14.28 24.72 24.76
N PHE A 27 14.27 24.90 26.08
CA PHE A 27 13.05 25.10 26.87
C PHE A 27 12.31 26.42 26.53
N GLY A 28 13.01 27.41 25.95
CA GLY A 28 12.42 28.66 25.49
C GLY A 28 11.88 28.62 24.05
N ARG A 29 11.96 27.48 23.35
CA ARG A 29 11.47 27.37 21.96
C ARG A 29 9.94 27.32 21.90
N LYS A 30 9.37 27.60 20.72
CA LYS A 30 7.92 27.65 20.53
C LYS A 30 7.25 26.28 20.64
N GLU A 31 7.92 25.21 20.21
CA GLU A 31 7.37 23.85 20.17
C GLU A 31 7.24 23.21 21.57
N VAL A 32 7.87 23.80 22.59
CA VAL A 32 7.94 23.27 23.96
C VAL A 32 7.06 24.09 24.92
N LYS A 33 6.14 24.91 24.39
CA LYS A 33 5.32 25.86 25.15
C LYS A 33 4.62 25.23 26.36
N ASP A 34 3.91 24.12 26.17
CA ASP A 34 3.12 23.49 27.25
C ASP A 34 4.02 22.97 28.38
N LYS A 35 5.17 22.36 28.03
CA LYS A 35 6.16 21.89 29.01
C LYS A 35 6.81 23.05 29.75
N ARG A 36 7.10 24.16 29.06
CA ARG A 36 7.63 25.39 29.67
C ARG A 36 6.66 25.98 30.68
N GLU A 37 5.41 26.18 30.28
CA GLU A 37 4.38 26.77 31.15
C GLU A 37 4.16 25.92 32.41
N LYS A 38 4.07 24.60 32.25
CA LYS A 38 3.95 23.67 33.38
C LYS A 38 5.14 23.77 34.32
N PHE A 39 6.37 23.76 33.80
CA PHE A 39 7.57 23.82 34.63
C PHE A 39 7.69 25.16 35.39
N VAL A 40 7.37 26.29 34.75
CA VAL A 40 7.36 27.60 35.40
C VAL A 40 6.32 27.64 36.53
N ASP A 41 5.13 27.09 36.31
CA ASP A 41 4.11 26.95 37.36
C ASP A 41 4.59 26.06 38.51
N ASP A 42 5.23 24.93 38.22
CA ASP A 42 5.79 24.03 39.24
C ASP A 42 6.84 24.74 40.11
N LEU A 43 7.72 25.55 39.51
CA LEU A 43 8.70 26.35 40.26
C LEU A 43 8.04 27.41 41.15
N TYR A 44 7.04 28.12 40.63
CA TYR A 44 6.29 29.09 41.42
C TYR A 44 5.55 28.43 42.59
N MET A 45 4.89 27.30 42.36
CA MET A 45 4.25 26.52 43.43
C MET A 45 5.25 26.08 44.49
N ALA A 46 6.43 25.60 44.07
CA ALA A 46 7.48 25.18 44.99
C ALA A 46 7.99 26.34 45.87
N MET A 47 8.16 27.53 45.29
CA MET A 47 8.54 28.75 46.02
C MET A 47 7.46 29.16 47.04
N SER A 48 6.18 29.03 46.68
CA SER A 48 5.06 29.35 47.58
C SER A 48 4.81 28.31 48.68
N ARG A 49 5.32 27.08 48.56
CA ARG A 49 5.07 25.97 49.50
C ARG A 49 6.38 25.39 50.06
N ASP A 50 6.52 24.06 50.04
CA ASP A 50 7.54 23.25 50.73
C ASP A 50 8.88 23.13 49.97
N GLY A 51 9.03 23.86 48.84
CA GLY A 51 10.21 23.74 47.97
C GLY A 51 10.18 22.50 47.08
N ILE A 52 11.20 22.38 46.24
CA ILE A 52 11.38 21.25 45.32
C ILE A 52 12.87 20.91 45.19
N ASN A 53 13.19 19.64 44.99
CA ASN A 53 14.51 19.20 44.59
C ASN A 53 14.48 18.86 43.09
N LEU A 54 15.29 19.55 42.28
CA LEU A 54 15.41 19.34 40.85
C LEU A 54 16.47 18.26 40.52
N ASP A 55 16.65 17.28 41.39
CA ASP A 55 17.61 16.18 41.29
C ASP A 55 19.05 16.66 41.08
N PHE A 56 19.75 16.12 40.07
CA PHE A 56 21.21 16.24 39.94
C PHE A 56 21.63 17.22 38.86
N ILE A 57 22.65 18.03 39.16
CA ILE A 57 23.41 18.84 38.21
C ILE A 57 24.82 18.27 38.15
N TYR A 58 25.30 18.04 36.93
CA TYR A 58 26.62 17.46 36.72
C TYR A 58 27.54 18.49 36.08
N GLY A 59 28.77 18.54 36.55
CA GLY A 59 29.77 19.44 35.99
C GLY A 59 31.18 19.07 36.37
N LYS A 60 32.11 19.79 35.76
CA LYS A 60 33.53 19.71 36.03
C LYS A 60 33.99 21.01 36.66
N GLU A 61 34.62 20.92 37.82
CA GLU A 61 35.20 22.06 38.51
C GLU A 61 36.69 22.13 38.20
N GLU A 62 37.15 23.26 37.69
CA GLU A 62 38.57 23.55 37.50
C GLU A 62 38.86 25.00 37.91
N ASN A 63 39.73 25.19 38.90
CA ASN A 63 40.20 26.52 39.35
C ASN A 63 39.08 27.51 39.71
N GLY A 64 38.01 27.04 40.36
CA GLY A 64 36.85 27.84 40.75
C GLY A 64 35.84 28.07 39.62
N ILE A 65 36.07 27.50 38.43
CA ILE A 65 35.16 27.53 37.30
C ILE A 65 34.42 26.20 37.21
N LEU A 66 33.09 26.24 37.31
CA LEU A 66 32.23 25.08 37.14
C LEU A 66 31.67 25.03 35.73
N THR A 67 32.22 24.14 34.90
CA THR A 67 31.69 23.82 33.58
C THR A 67 30.51 22.86 33.73
N VAL A 68 29.29 23.33 33.45
CA VAL A 68 28.08 22.50 33.59
C VAL A 68 27.98 21.55 32.41
N LEU A 69 28.03 20.25 32.68
CA LEU A 69 27.97 19.20 31.68
C LEU A 69 26.54 18.68 31.48
N ASP A 70 25.72 18.61 32.55
CA ASP A 70 24.28 18.36 32.49
C ASP A 70 23.50 19.17 33.53
N GLY A 71 22.24 19.49 33.23
CA GLY A 71 21.40 20.36 34.05
C GLY A 71 21.49 21.84 33.67
N GLN A 72 22.11 22.15 32.53
CA GLN A 72 22.27 23.52 32.04
C GLN A 72 20.96 24.29 31.89
N GLN A 73 19.93 23.66 31.34
CA GLN A 73 18.63 24.30 31.16
C GLN A 73 18.00 24.63 32.52
N ARG A 74 18.13 23.73 33.50
CA ARG A 74 17.66 23.95 34.88
C ARG A 74 18.38 25.14 35.51
N ILE A 75 19.71 25.21 35.43
CA ILE A 75 20.48 26.36 35.95
C ILE A 75 20.09 27.66 35.23
N THR A 76 20.01 27.63 33.90
CA THR A 76 19.65 28.81 33.10
C THR A 76 18.27 29.32 33.50
N ILE A 77 17.27 28.44 33.65
CA ILE A 77 15.92 28.82 34.09
C ILE A 77 15.95 29.43 35.48
N LEU A 78 16.65 28.82 36.44
CA LEU A 78 16.76 29.36 37.80
C LEU A 78 17.42 30.73 37.81
N TRP A 79 18.49 30.91 37.02
CA TRP A 79 19.17 32.19 36.88
C TRP A 79 18.27 33.27 36.25
N LEU A 80 17.52 32.92 35.20
CA LEU A 80 16.53 33.85 34.60
C LEU A 80 15.42 34.22 35.58
N PHE A 81 14.95 33.26 36.38
CA PHE A 81 14.00 33.50 37.46
C PHE A 81 14.57 34.49 38.49
N ALA A 82 15.82 34.30 38.92
CA ALA A 82 16.49 35.19 39.85
C ALA A 82 16.62 36.62 39.29
N VAL A 83 17.01 36.72 38.01
CA VAL A 83 17.14 38.00 37.28
C VAL A 83 15.79 38.71 37.16
N TYR A 84 14.72 37.98 36.82
CA TYR A 84 13.37 38.52 36.74
C TYR A 84 12.84 39.00 38.11
N LEU A 85 12.98 38.19 39.17
CA LEU A 85 12.53 38.55 40.52
C LEU A 85 13.31 39.74 41.10
N SER A 86 14.50 40.00 40.57
CA SER A 86 15.37 41.12 40.98
C SER A 86 15.32 42.30 40.01
N LYS A 87 14.44 42.31 38.99
CA LYS A 87 14.43 43.33 37.93
C LYS A 87 14.21 44.77 38.43
N ASN A 88 13.47 44.92 39.54
CA ASN A 88 13.17 46.21 40.18
C ASN A 88 14.06 46.53 41.40
N ASN A 89 14.96 45.61 41.78
CA ASN A 89 15.82 45.73 42.96
C ASN A 89 17.30 45.78 42.54
N SER A 90 18.20 46.07 43.49
CA SER A 90 19.63 45.88 43.26
C SER A 90 19.94 44.40 43.05
N LYS A 91 20.54 44.07 41.91
CA LYS A 91 20.93 42.70 41.58
C LYS A 91 22.17 42.31 42.39
N PRO A 92 22.16 41.14 43.07
CA PRO A 92 23.33 40.66 43.82
C PRO A 92 24.57 40.42 42.96
N ASP A 93 25.75 40.57 43.56
CA ASP A 93 27.04 40.41 42.87
C ASP A 93 27.24 38.99 42.30
N TRP A 94 26.66 37.96 42.92
CA TRP A 94 26.79 36.58 42.44
C TRP A 94 26.12 36.32 41.08
N PHE A 95 25.30 37.25 40.58
CA PHE A 95 24.69 37.11 39.25
C PHE A 95 25.74 37.07 38.13
N SER A 96 26.86 37.78 38.28
CA SER A 96 27.94 37.81 37.29
C SER A 96 28.73 36.51 37.20
N ASN A 97 28.53 35.59 38.15
CA ASN A 97 29.19 34.30 38.18
C ASN A 97 28.50 33.26 37.28
N PHE A 98 27.43 33.61 36.57
CA PHE A 98 26.82 32.76 35.53
C PHE A 98 27.16 33.31 34.14
N THR A 99 27.69 32.47 33.24
CA THR A 99 28.03 32.90 31.88
C THR A 99 28.00 31.77 30.84
N TYR A 100 28.03 32.14 29.56
CA TYR A 100 28.19 31.23 28.43
C TYR A 100 29.63 31.30 27.92
N ASP A 101 30.27 30.16 27.68
CA ASP A 101 31.71 30.10 27.36
C ASP A 101 32.03 30.68 25.96
N THR A 102 31.52 30.08 24.88
CA THR A 102 31.90 30.42 23.49
C THR A 102 30.86 31.22 22.70
N ARG A 103 29.65 31.40 23.21
CA ARG A 103 28.59 32.17 22.54
C ARG A 103 28.67 33.64 22.93
N ILE A 104 29.48 34.40 22.20
CA ILE A 104 29.74 35.83 22.46
C ILE A 104 28.44 36.62 22.62
N SER A 105 27.49 36.45 21.70
CA SER A 105 26.18 37.12 21.74
C SER A 105 25.38 36.81 23.01
N SER A 106 25.22 35.52 23.35
CA SER A 106 24.50 35.09 24.55
C SER A 106 25.19 35.57 25.85
N ARG A 107 26.52 35.51 25.89
CA ARG A 107 27.33 36.02 27.02
C ARG A 107 27.14 37.52 27.23
N GLU A 108 27.29 38.31 26.17
CA GLU A 108 27.13 39.76 26.24
C GLU A 108 25.68 40.14 26.58
N PHE A 109 24.69 39.42 26.07
CA PHE A 109 23.28 39.62 26.41
C PHE A 109 23.00 39.35 27.89
N CYS A 110 23.50 38.24 28.45
CA CYS A 110 23.36 37.95 29.89
C CYS A 110 23.98 39.04 30.77
N GLN A 111 25.16 39.56 30.40
CA GLN A 111 25.79 40.69 31.09
C GLN A 111 24.97 41.98 30.96
N ALA A 112 24.39 42.24 29.80
CA ALA A 112 23.51 43.37 29.58
C ALA A 112 22.23 43.26 30.43
N LEU A 113 21.64 42.06 30.54
CA LEU A 113 20.43 41.80 31.34
C LEU A 113 20.63 42.08 32.84
N ILE A 114 21.85 41.87 33.35
CA ILE A 114 22.21 42.21 34.74
C ILE A 114 22.52 43.71 34.87
N SER A 115 23.35 44.26 33.97
CA SER A 115 23.90 45.63 34.11
C SER A 115 22.96 46.75 33.69
N LYS A 116 21.97 46.48 32.83
CA LYS A 116 21.02 47.48 32.33
C LYS A 116 19.68 47.41 33.07
N LYS A 117 18.97 48.54 33.07
CA LYS A 117 17.57 48.60 33.49
C LYS A 117 16.69 48.19 32.32
N TRP A 118 15.69 47.36 32.60
CA TRP A 118 14.73 46.87 31.61
C TRP A 118 13.38 46.58 32.25
N SER A 119 12.34 46.64 31.44
CA SER A 119 10.96 46.28 31.78
C SER A 119 10.50 45.08 30.93
N VAL A 120 9.37 44.45 31.29
CA VAL A 120 8.83 43.32 30.51
C VAL A 120 8.33 43.79 29.15
N ASN A 121 7.85 45.02 29.05
CA ASN A 121 7.48 45.62 27.76
C ASN A 121 8.72 45.68 26.84
N ASP A 122 9.89 45.96 27.40
CA ASP A 122 11.15 45.98 26.65
C ASP A 122 11.47 44.57 26.09
N ILE A 123 11.11 43.48 26.79
CA ILE A 123 11.32 42.10 26.32
C ILE A 123 10.46 41.79 25.09
N ASP A 124 9.21 42.27 25.07
CA ASP A 124 8.34 42.16 23.90
C ASP A 124 8.87 43.00 22.72
N GLU A 125 9.41 44.20 23.00
CA GLU A 125 10.04 45.04 21.97
C GLU A 125 11.34 44.43 21.42
N MET A 126 12.19 43.84 22.26
CA MET A 126 13.38 43.09 21.85
C MET A 126 13.02 41.92 20.94
N SER A 127 11.85 41.32 21.14
CA SER A 127 11.35 40.19 20.34
C SER A 127 10.80 40.63 18.97
N HIS A 128 10.29 41.87 18.83
CA HIS A 128 9.49 42.27 17.68
C HIS A 128 9.82 43.63 17.02
N LYS A 129 10.14 44.68 17.79
CA LYS A 129 10.10 46.09 17.32
C LYS A 129 11.38 46.92 17.51
N MET A 130 12.37 46.42 18.25
CA MET A 130 13.76 46.91 18.25
C MET A 130 14.01 48.36 18.73
N ASP A 131 13.20 48.88 19.67
CA ASP A 131 13.40 50.23 20.24
C ASP A 131 14.22 50.27 21.55
N VAL A 132 14.78 49.13 21.97
CA VAL A 132 15.55 49.05 23.23
C VAL A 132 17.01 49.43 23.02
N LYS A 133 17.41 50.59 23.57
CA LYS A 133 18.72 51.25 23.36
C LYS A 133 19.98 50.38 23.54
N TRP A 134 19.92 49.33 24.35
CA TRP A 134 21.08 48.48 24.64
C TRP A 134 21.02 47.11 23.95
N PHE A 135 19.95 46.80 23.22
CA PHE A 135 19.77 45.52 22.54
C PHE A 135 20.35 45.58 21.12
N TYR A 136 21.39 44.79 20.83
CA TYR A 136 22.00 44.76 19.50
C TYR A 136 21.15 43.96 18.51
N ASN A 137 21.05 44.44 17.27
CA ASN A 137 20.26 43.78 16.22
C ASN A 137 20.72 42.32 15.95
N SER A 138 22.02 42.05 16.02
CA SER A 138 22.59 40.72 15.81
C SER A 138 22.05 39.68 16.81
N TRP A 139 21.66 40.11 18.01
CA TRP A 139 21.14 39.24 19.06
C TRP A 139 19.76 38.64 18.73
N LYS A 140 19.00 39.26 17.80
CA LYS A 140 17.71 38.72 17.34
C LYS A 140 17.84 37.36 16.67
N TYR A 141 18.98 37.12 16.02
CA TYR A 141 19.24 35.89 15.28
C TYR A 141 19.88 34.80 16.14
N ASP A 142 20.19 35.09 17.41
CA ASP A 142 20.70 34.09 18.35
C ASP A 142 19.51 33.29 18.92
N PRO A 143 19.41 31.98 18.64
CA PRO A 143 18.29 31.15 19.12
C PRO A 143 18.24 31.04 20.65
N THR A 144 19.37 31.19 21.35
CA THR A 144 19.40 31.18 22.82
C THR A 144 18.83 32.47 23.38
N ILE A 145 19.17 33.63 22.80
CA ILE A 145 18.60 34.91 23.22
C ILE A 145 17.09 34.91 22.99
N SER A 146 16.61 34.45 21.82
CA SER A 146 15.18 34.30 21.55
C SER A 146 14.48 33.41 22.59
N SER A 147 15.11 32.30 22.97
CA SER A 147 14.60 31.38 23.98
C SER A 147 14.59 31.99 25.39
N ILE A 148 15.61 32.79 25.74
CA ILE A 148 15.68 33.52 27.00
C ILE A 148 14.53 34.53 27.09
N LEU A 149 14.29 35.32 26.03
CA LEU A 149 13.20 36.30 25.99
C LEU A 149 11.84 35.60 26.17
N SER A 150 11.61 34.48 25.48
CA SER A 150 10.37 33.71 25.63
C SER A 150 10.20 33.14 27.05
N MET A 151 11.28 32.72 27.71
CA MET A 151 11.22 32.22 29.08
C MET A 151 10.88 33.35 30.07
N ILE A 152 11.53 34.51 29.95
CA ILE A 152 11.21 35.68 30.79
C ILE A 152 9.74 36.08 30.64
N LYS A 153 9.21 36.03 29.41
CA LYS A 153 7.80 36.29 29.15
C LYS A 153 6.88 35.30 29.86
N THR A 154 7.15 34.00 29.76
CA THR A 154 6.33 33.00 30.46
C THR A 154 6.43 33.14 31.99
N ILE A 155 7.60 33.50 32.53
CA ILE A 155 7.75 33.82 33.95
C ILE A 155 6.85 35.01 34.33
N ASP A 156 6.83 36.07 33.53
CA ASP A 156 5.97 37.23 33.77
C ASP A 156 4.47 36.90 33.70
N GLU A 157 4.05 36.17 32.67
CA GLU A 157 2.66 35.76 32.46
C GLU A 157 2.11 34.94 33.63
N LYS A 158 2.93 34.05 34.21
CA LYS A 158 2.52 33.22 35.36
C LYS A 158 2.64 33.95 36.70
N LYS A 159 3.40 35.05 36.78
CA LYS A 159 3.64 35.79 38.03
C LYS A 159 2.35 36.29 38.69
N SER A 160 1.32 36.63 37.92
CA SER A 160 0.02 37.10 38.44
C SER A 160 -0.66 36.10 39.37
N ASN A 161 -0.43 34.79 39.17
CA ASN A 161 -0.99 33.73 40.00
C ASN A 161 -0.27 33.57 41.34
N TYR A 162 0.94 34.15 41.47
CA TYR A 162 1.81 34.03 42.64
C TYR A 162 2.30 35.41 43.11
N PRO A 163 1.38 36.30 43.56
CA PRO A 163 1.76 37.58 44.12
C PRO A 163 2.60 37.36 45.40
N ASN A 164 3.54 38.27 45.68
CA ASN A 164 4.38 38.30 46.89
C ASN A 164 5.64 37.40 46.95
N LEU A 165 5.98 36.65 45.89
CA LEU A 165 7.28 35.95 45.83
C LEU A 165 8.46 36.88 45.49
N ASN A 166 9.59 36.69 46.18
CA ASN A 166 10.84 37.43 46.08
C ASN A 166 12.04 36.51 45.79
N LEU A 167 13.22 37.09 45.56
CA LEU A 167 14.45 36.34 45.27
C LEU A 167 14.79 35.28 46.33
N SER A 168 14.55 35.57 47.62
CA SER A 168 14.83 34.64 48.71
C SER A 168 14.00 33.36 48.67
N ASP A 169 12.80 33.39 48.07
CA ASP A 169 11.94 32.21 47.96
C ASP A 169 12.52 31.18 46.98
N LEU A 170 13.36 31.62 46.03
CA LEU A 170 14.08 30.75 45.10
C LEU A 170 15.03 29.79 45.84
N ASN A 171 15.46 30.12 47.05
CA ASN A 171 16.34 29.27 47.86
C ASN A 171 15.66 27.97 48.33
N LYS A 172 14.33 27.87 48.22
CA LYS A 172 13.57 26.63 48.44
C LYS A 172 13.70 25.64 47.28
N ILE A 173 14.14 26.10 46.11
CA ILE A 173 14.44 25.23 44.96
C ILE A 173 15.90 24.79 45.09
N THR A 174 16.07 23.48 45.19
CA THR A 174 17.37 22.86 45.48
C THR A 174 17.72 21.80 44.46
N PHE A 175 19.00 21.42 44.41
CA PHE A 175 19.52 20.35 43.56
C PHE A 175 20.80 19.78 44.20
N SER A 176 21.18 18.57 43.83
CA SER A 176 22.44 17.93 44.20
C SER A 176 23.48 18.15 43.11
N PHE A 177 24.66 18.67 43.48
CA PHE A 177 25.77 18.80 42.53
C PHE A 177 26.66 17.55 42.57
N LEU A 178 26.97 17.01 41.39
CA LEU A 178 27.85 15.85 41.20
C LEU A 178 29.02 16.23 40.30
N GLU A 179 30.22 16.11 40.84
CA GLU A 179 31.48 16.36 40.12
C GLU A 179 31.89 15.13 39.33
N ILE A 180 32.06 15.29 38.01
CA ILE A 180 32.23 14.15 37.08
C ILE A 180 33.58 13.44 37.20
N ASP A 181 34.63 14.11 37.67
CA ASP A 181 35.94 13.47 37.89
C ASP A 181 35.88 12.37 38.96
N LYS A 182 34.80 12.30 39.74
CA LYS A 182 34.51 11.21 40.69
C LYS A 182 33.73 10.03 40.09
N LEU A 183 33.33 10.08 38.82
CA LEU A 183 32.43 9.12 38.16
C LEU A 183 33.11 8.24 37.09
N GLY A 184 34.41 8.42 36.83
CA GLY A 184 35.25 7.49 36.06
C GLY A 184 35.08 7.49 34.53
N GLN A 185 34.02 8.06 33.95
CA GLN A 185 33.78 8.13 32.49
C GLN A 185 33.00 9.40 32.05
N PRO A 186 33.67 10.56 31.92
CA PRO A 186 33.03 11.85 31.64
C PRO A 186 32.37 11.97 30.26
N GLU A 187 33.05 11.47 29.22
CA GLU A 187 32.73 11.76 27.82
C GLU A 187 31.54 10.95 27.30
N GLU A 188 31.43 9.67 27.70
CA GLU A 188 30.31 8.81 27.33
C GLU A 188 29.01 9.22 28.05
N LEU A 189 29.12 9.60 29.32
CA LEU A 189 28.01 10.16 30.09
C LEU A 189 27.54 11.49 29.45
N TYR A 190 28.49 12.35 29.08
CA TYR A 190 28.19 13.61 28.40
C TYR A 190 27.45 13.44 27.06
N LEU A 191 27.84 12.49 26.23
CA LEU A 191 27.16 12.16 24.97
C LEU A 191 25.73 11.63 25.21
N LYS A 192 25.56 10.74 26.19
CA LYS A 192 24.25 10.17 26.57
C LYS A 192 23.31 11.17 27.26
N MET A 193 23.84 12.18 27.94
CA MET A 193 23.03 13.20 28.62
C MET A 193 22.61 14.32 27.66
N ASN A 194 23.50 14.73 26.74
CA ASN A 194 23.19 15.78 25.76
C ASN A 194 22.29 15.31 24.61
N SER A 195 22.07 14.01 24.43
CA SER A 195 21.03 13.50 23.50
C SER A 195 19.62 13.88 23.97
N ARG A 196 19.35 13.92 25.30
CA ARG A 196 18.03 14.08 25.94
C ARG A 196 17.34 15.44 25.76
N GLY A 197 18.03 16.46 25.24
CA GLY A 197 17.42 17.76 24.87
C GLY A 197 16.77 17.80 23.48
N LYS A 198 16.85 16.69 22.72
CA LYS A 198 16.04 16.49 21.51
C LYS A 198 14.63 16.09 21.97
N ALA A 199 13.59 16.48 21.22
CA ALA A 199 12.30 15.82 21.39
C ALA A 199 12.52 14.32 21.21
N LEU A 200 11.95 13.50 22.10
CA LEU A 200 12.03 12.05 21.98
C LEU A 200 11.58 11.67 20.57
N THR A 201 12.30 10.76 19.91
CA THR A 201 11.85 10.24 18.62
C THR A 201 10.49 9.55 18.80
N PRO A 202 9.69 9.39 17.74
CA PRO A 202 8.46 8.60 17.82
C PRO A 202 8.69 7.21 18.44
N PHE A 203 9.84 6.58 18.16
CA PHE A 203 10.22 5.29 18.75
C PHE A 203 10.58 5.40 20.23
N GLU A 204 11.33 6.43 20.65
CA GLU A 204 11.64 6.63 22.06
C GLU A 204 10.36 6.91 22.89
N ASN A 205 9.41 7.67 22.34
CA ASN A 205 8.09 7.85 22.95
C ASN A 205 7.32 6.51 23.01
N PHE A 206 7.30 5.76 21.91
CA PHE A 206 6.71 4.41 21.88
C PHE A 206 7.29 3.53 22.97
N LYS A 207 8.62 3.48 23.10
CA LYS A 207 9.32 2.59 24.02
C LYS A 207 9.00 2.96 25.47
N ALA A 208 9.02 4.26 25.79
CA ALA A 208 8.62 4.73 27.12
C ALA A 208 7.18 4.33 27.45
N ASP A 209 6.23 4.61 26.54
CA ASP A 209 4.82 4.28 26.73
C ASP A 209 4.58 2.76 26.80
N PHE A 210 5.34 1.97 26.03
CA PHE A 210 5.27 0.51 25.99
C PHE A 210 5.75 -0.11 27.31
N LEU A 211 6.91 0.32 27.81
CA LEU A 211 7.44 -0.14 29.09
C LEU A 211 6.56 0.29 30.26
N GLU A 212 6.03 1.51 30.23
CA GLU A 212 5.05 1.99 31.21
C GLU A 212 3.77 1.13 31.18
N HIS A 213 3.25 0.80 29.99
CA HIS A 213 2.10 -0.09 29.85
C HIS A 213 2.39 -1.50 30.39
N CYS A 214 3.57 -2.05 30.11
CA CYS A 214 3.99 -3.35 30.64
C CYS A 214 4.00 -3.35 32.17
N LYS A 215 4.52 -2.28 32.79
CA LYS A 215 4.58 -2.13 34.25
C LYS A 215 3.19 -1.96 34.86
N ASN A 216 2.40 -1.00 34.35
CA ASN A 216 1.18 -0.55 35.01
C ASN A 216 -0.06 -1.38 34.66
N ASN A 217 -0.11 -1.98 33.47
CA ASN A 217 -1.28 -2.71 32.99
C ASN A 217 -1.07 -4.22 32.88
N LEU A 218 0.18 -4.66 32.65
CA LEU A 218 0.50 -6.09 32.45
C LEU A 218 1.27 -6.71 33.64
N ASN A 219 1.51 -5.94 34.70
CA ASN A 219 2.15 -6.36 35.94
C ASN A 219 3.54 -7.00 35.75
N TYR A 220 4.33 -6.48 34.81
CA TYR A 220 5.73 -6.87 34.68
C TYR A 220 6.54 -6.37 35.88
N ASN A 221 7.42 -7.22 36.41
CA ASN A 221 8.39 -6.80 37.43
C ASN A 221 9.59 -6.07 36.81
N ASP A 222 10.41 -5.42 37.64
CA ASP A 222 11.52 -4.59 37.14
C ASP A 222 12.59 -5.42 36.38
N ASP A 223 12.80 -6.69 36.72
CA ASP A 223 13.73 -7.58 36.02
C ASP A 223 13.19 -7.94 34.62
N GLU A 224 11.91 -8.32 34.50
CA GLU A 224 11.26 -8.62 33.22
C GLU A 224 11.25 -7.38 32.31
N LEU A 225 10.99 -6.19 32.86
CA LEU A 225 11.05 -4.91 32.13
C LEU A 225 12.46 -4.62 31.64
N SER A 226 13.48 -4.87 32.47
CA SER A 226 14.88 -4.67 32.09
C SER A 226 15.27 -5.57 30.92
N ILE A 227 14.85 -6.85 30.95
CA ILE A 227 15.11 -7.81 29.86
C ILE A 227 14.47 -7.34 28.56
N ILE A 228 13.19 -6.96 28.59
CA ILE A 228 12.48 -6.49 27.39
C ILE A 228 13.10 -5.19 26.86
N SER A 229 13.39 -4.23 27.73
CA SER A 229 14.04 -2.98 27.32
C SER A 229 15.39 -3.26 26.67
N GLN A 230 16.19 -4.18 27.22
CA GLN A 230 17.47 -4.57 26.64
C GLN A 230 17.29 -5.23 25.27
N LYS A 231 16.32 -6.14 25.10
CA LYS A 231 16.04 -6.78 23.80
C LYS A 231 15.66 -5.75 22.74
N ILE A 232 14.78 -4.81 23.07
CA ILE A 232 14.38 -3.71 22.17
C ILE A 232 15.61 -2.92 21.72
N ASP A 233 16.52 -2.57 22.64
CA ASP A 233 17.70 -1.75 22.35
C ASP A 233 18.84 -2.49 21.64
N THR A 234 18.83 -3.82 21.66
CA THR A 234 19.97 -4.63 21.18
C THR A 234 19.52 -5.66 20.16
N THR A 235 19.24 -6.89 20.61
CA THR A 235 19.00 -8.06 19.75
C THR A 235 17.87 -7.86 18.75
N TRP A 236 16.80 -7.14 19.13
CA TRP A 236 15.71 -6.86 18.20
C TRP A 236 16.09 -5.74 17.23
N THR A 237 16.75 -4.68 17.71
CA THR A 237 17.27 -3.60 16.86
C THR A 237 18.18 -4.12 15.75
N ASP A 238 19.06 -5.08 16.06
CA ASP A 238 19.97 -5.70 15.07
C ASP A 238 19.23 -6.33 13.88
N ILE A 239 18.04 -6.89 14.09
CA ILE A 239 17.20 -7.49 13.03
C ILE A 239 16.73 -6.45 12.01
N PHE A 240 16.43 -5.23 12.47
CA PHE A 240 15.95 -4.15 11.62
C PHE A 240 17.11 -3.40 10.95
N TRP A 241 18.33 -3.51 11.50
CA TRP A 241 19.49 -2.73 11.06
C TRP A 241 19.89 -2.99 9.61
N GLU A 242 19.69 -4.20 9.08
CA GLU A 242 19.93 -4.50 7.65
C GLU A 242 19.11 -3.61 6.70
N ASN A 243 18.00 -3.03 7.18
CA ASN A 243 17.04 -2.27 6.39
C ASN A 243 16.99 -0.79 6.79
N HIS A 244 18.06 -0.26 7.39
CA HIS A 244 18.15 1.15 7.79
C HIS A 244 17.96 2.13 6.62
N SER A 245 17.49 3.33 6.94
CA SER A 245 17.35 4.42 5.98
C SER A 245 18.70 4.93 5.50
N VAL A 246 18.73 5.77 4.47
CA VAL A 246 19.96 6.45 4.02
C VAL A 246 20.63 7.25 5.15
N ASN A 247 19.86 7.72 6.14
CA ASN A 247 20.34 8.45 7.31
C ASN A 247 20.72 7.53 8.49
N HIS A 248 20.77 6.21 8.30
CA HIS A 248 21.00 5.21 9.34
C HIS A 248 19.91 5.19 10.45
N GLU A 249 18.65 5.41 10.07
CA GLU A 249 17.50 5.36 10.98
C GLU A 249 16.66 4.09 10.72
N ILE A 250 16.12 3.49 11.79
CA ILE A 250 15.28 2.27 11.71
C ILE A 250 13.93 2.42 12.43
N ASP A 251 13.71 3.53 13.13
CA ASP A 251 12.60 3.75 14.05
C ASP A 251 11.25 3.49 13.37
N GLU A 252 11.06 4.03 12.17
CA GLU A 252 9.82 3.94 11.40
C GLU A 252 9.50 2.49 11.03
N ILE A 253 10.52 1.72 10.66
CA ILE A 253 10.43 0.41 9.98
C ILE A 253 10.03 -0.49 11.18
N TYR A 254 10.66 -0.27 12.35
CA TYR A 254 10.45 -1.00 13.58
C TYR A 254 9.03 -0.76 14.13
N LEU A 255 8.60 0.50 14.22
CA LEU A 255 7.23 0.85 14.63
C LEU A 255 6.18 0.22 13.70
N ALA A 256 6.42 0.23 12.38
CA ALA A 256 5.52 -0.39 11.43
C ALA A 256 5.42 -1.91 11.66
N PHE A 257 6.53 -2.60 11.96
CA PHE A 257 6.50 -4.04 12.28
C PHE A 257 5.69 -4.31 13.55
N LEU A 258 5.94 -3.58 14.63
CA LEU A 258 5.23 -3.75 15.90
C LEU A 258 3.73 -3.47 15.73
N SER A 259 3.38 -2.41 15.00
CA SER A 259 1.99 -2.06 14.68
C SER A 259 1.29 -3.16 13.89
N ARG A 260 1.96 -3.72 12.87
CA ARG A 260 1.43 -4.86 12.10
C ARG A 260 1.22 -6.09 12.97
N PHE A 261 2.20 -6.42 13.81
CA PHE A 261 2.17 -7.59 14.69
C PHE A 261 1.05 -7.51 15.72
N PHE A 262 0.98 -6.44 16.53
CA PHE A 262 -0.03 -6.32 17.58
C PHE A 262 -1.45 -6.23 17.04
N LEU A 263 -1.64 -5.58 15.88
CA LEU A 263 -2.93 -5.57 15.20
C LEU A 263 -3.37 -6.98 14.80
N ASN A 264 -2.45 -7.78 14.22
CA ASN A 264 -2.76 -9.15 13.82
C ASN A 264 -3.05 -10.04 15.03
N GLU A 265 -2.27 -9.92 16.12
CA GLU A 265 -2.54 -10.65 17.37
C GLU A 265 -3.91 -10.28 17.96
N TRP A 266 -4.29 -9.00 17.94
CA TRP A 266 -5.60 -8.59 18.40
C TRP A 266 -6.73 -9.16 17.53
N ILE A 267 -6.58 -9.20 16.20
CA ILE A 267 -7.56 -9.84 15.29
C ILE A 267 -7.72 -11.33 15.62
N ILE A 268 -6.61 -12.02 15.87
CA ILE A 268 -6.58 -13.46 16.19
C ILE A 268 -7.28 -13.75 17.52
N ASN A 269 -7.00 -12.96 18.56
CA ASN A 269 -7.51 -13.18 19.91
C ASN A 269 -8.89 -12.54 20.16
N SER A 270 -9.46 -11.85 19.17
CA SER A 270 -10.79 -11.24 19.28
C SER A 270 -11.89 -12.25 18.96
N ASP A 271 -12.91 -12.32 19.82
CA ASP A 271 -14.13 -13.14 19.60
C ASP A 271 -15.16 -12.46 18.66
N LEU A 272 -14.89 -11.24 18.22
CA LEU A 272 -15.80 -10.47 17.38
C LEU A 272 -15.90 -11.05 15.96
N SER A 273 -17.01 -10.83 15.28
CA SER A 273 -17.11 -11.14 13.84
C SER A 273 -16.18 -10.24 13.01
N ALA A 274 -15.81 -10.69 11.81
CA ALA A 274 -14.94 -9.92 10.91
C ALA A 274 -15.47 -8.51 10.62
N LYS A 275 -16.78 -8.36 10.47
CA LYS A 275 -17.46 -7.07 10.29
C LYS A 275 -17.32 -6.18 11.52
N GLN A 276 -17.56 -6.71 12.71
CA GLN A 276 -17.41 -5.95 13.97
C GLN A 276 -15.96 -5.49 14.21
N ILE A 277 -14.98 -6.31 13.83
CA ILE A 277 -13.57 -5.94 13.87
C ILE A 277 -13.30 -4.76 12.93
N GLU A 278 -13.70 -4.86 11.66
CA GLU A 278 -13.52 -3.79 10.67
C GLU A 278 -14.20 -2.49 11.09
N ASP A 279 -15.39 -2.58 11.70
CA ASP A 279 -16.15 -1.41 12.16
C ASP A 279 -15.56 -0.76 13.41
N SER A 280 -14.75 -1.49 14.19
CA SER A 280 -14.20 -1.00 15.45
C SER A 280 -13.25 0.20 15.27
N GLU A 281 -13.33 1.16 16.19
CA GLU A 281 -12.39 2.29 16.18
C GLU A 281 -10.94 1.84 16.36
N ILE A 282 -10.71 0.78 17.13
CA ILE A 282 -9.38 0.24 17.41
C ILE A 282 -8.75 -0.23 16.10
N PHE A 283 -9.47 -1.03 15.32
CA PHE A 283 -8.99 -1.47 14.00
C PHE A 283 -8.76 -0.29 13.07
N LYS A 284 -9.71 0.64 12.94
CA LYS A 284 -9.58 1.80 12.05
C LYS A 284 -8.35 2.65 12.38
N LYS A 285 -8.08 2.89 13.67
CA LYS A 285 -6.92 3.64 14.13
C LYS A 285 -5.62 2.89 13.87
N ALA A 286 -5.53 1.61 14.26
CA ALA A 286 -4.32 0.79 14.09
C ALA A 286 -4.02 0.41 12.63
N TYR A 287 -5.04 0.28 11.79
CA TYR A 287 -4.89 -0.06 10.37
C TYR A 287 -4.46 1.16 9.53
N SER A 288 -4.64 2.38 10.04
CA SER A 288 -4.31 3.63 9.35
C SER A 288 -3.10 4.38 9.94
N SER A 289 -2.65 4.03 11.15
CA SER A 289 -1.59 4.72 11.89
C SER A 289 -0.59 3.74 12.49
N ASP A 290 0.70 4.04 12.36
CA ASP A 290 1.81 3.27 12.95
C ASP A 290 2.22 3.79 14.36
N SER A 291 1.30 4.43 15.08
CA SER A 291 1.54 4.99 16.43
C SER A 291 1.29 3.95 17.54
N PHE A 292 2.08 4.00 18.63
CA PHE A 292 1.80 3.17 19.81
C PHE A 292 0.41 3.43 20.40
N LEU A 293 -0.04 4.68 20.40
CA LEU A 293 -1.30 5.07 21.01
C LEU A 293 -2.49 4.33 20.35
N SER A 294 -2.38 4.03 19.05
CA SER A 294 -3.37 3.25 18.30
C SER A 294 -3.40 1.77 18.67
N ILE A 295 -2.31 1.21 19.19
CA ILE A 295 -2.17 -0.23 19.47
C ILE A 295 -1.98 -0.56 20.96
N LYS A 296 -1.83 0.42 21.86
CA LYS A 296 -1.57 0.21 23.30
C LYS A 296 -2.55 -0.79 23.94
N ASN A 297 -3.84 -0.66 23.64
CA ASN A 297 -4.88 -1.52 24.20
C ASN A 297 -4.91 -2.95 23.61
N MET A 298 -4.10 -3.23 22.58
CA MET A 298 -3.97 -4.53 21.94
C MET A 298 -2.83 -5.37 22.55
N VAL A 299 -1.92 -4.72 23.29
CA VAL A 299 -0.74 -5.37 23.87
C VAL A 299 -1.14 -6.18 25.08
N THR A 300 -0.76 -7.46 25.08
CA THR A 300 -0.95 -8.39 26.20
C THR A 300 0.37 -9.10 26.53
N LYS A 301 0.51 -9.62 27.76
CA LYS A 301 1.70 -10.38 28.18
C LYS A 301 2.01 -11.54 27.19
N LYS A 302 0.97 -12.30 26.80
CA LYS A 302 1.10 -13.38 25.80
C LYS A 302 1.56 -12.89 24.43
N SER A 303 1.08 -11.73 23.96
CA SER A 303 1.55 -11.18 22.67
C SER A 303 3.01 -10.73 22.72
N ILE A 304 3.50 -10.26 23.87
CA ILE A 304 4.92 -9.87 24.03
C ILE A 304 5.82 -11.12 24.06
N GLU A 305 5.40 -12.19 24.75
CA GLU A 305 6.09 -13.48 24.73
C GLU A 305 6.18 -14.03 23.30
N LYS A 306 5.06 -13.99 22.56
CA LYS A 306 5.02 -14.36 21.14
C LYS A 306 6.00 -13.52 20.30
N LEU A 307 5.96 -12.20 20.44
CA LEU A 307 6.88 -11.29 19.74
C LEU A 307 8.34 -11.65 20.00
N SER A 308 8.67 -11.92 21.27
CA SER A 308 10.03 -12.31 21.65
C SER A 308 10.45 -13.61 20.96
N ASN A 309 9.64 -14.66 21.02
CA ASN A 309 9.97 -15.93 20.38
C ASN A 309 10.14 -15.79 18.87
N ILE A 310 9.27 -15.02 18.22
CA ILE A 310 9.33 -14.78 16.77
C ILE A 310 10.63 -14.08 16.39
N LEU A 311 10.99 -13.00 17.08
CA LEU A 311 12.21 -12.25 16.79
C LEU A 311 13.47 -13.04 17.15
N ASP A 312 13.46 -13.79 18.26
CA ASP A 312 14.60 -14.63 18.67
C ASP A 312 14.83 -15.83 17.71
N ASN A 313 13.76 -16.28 17.02
CA ASN A 313 13.82 -17.36 16.03
C ASN A 313 14.04 -16.88 14.59
N PHE A 314 13.98 -15.57 14.34
CA PHE A 314 14.11 -14.99 13.01
C PHE A 314 15.55 -15.05 12.48
N ASN A 315 15.71 -15.42 11.20
CA ASN A 315 16.96 -15.29 10.45
C ASN A 315 16.66 -14.86 9.01
N SER A 316 17.24 -13.73 8.56
CA SER A 316 16.89 -13.04 7.31
C SER A 316 17.20 -13.84 6.04
N THR A 317 18.26 -14.65 6.06
CA THR A 317 18.78 -15.37 4.88
C THR A 317 17.86 -16.48 4.38
N ASN A 318 17.05 -17.09 5.25
CA ASN A 318 16.28 -18.29 4.89
C ASN A 318 14.88 -17.98 4.33
N LEU A 319 14.30 -16.79 4.52
CA LEU A 319 12.87 -16.60 4.23
C LEU A 319 12.55 -16.39 2.75
N ILE A 320 13.37 -15.64 2.03
CA ILE A 320 13.07 -15.17 0.66
C ILE A 320 13.00 -16.34 -0.33
N GLU A 321 13.84 -17.36 -0.14
CA GLU A 321 13.92 -18.52 -1.03
C GLU A 321 12.67 -19.40 -1.01
N PHE A 322 11.86 -19.32 0.05
CA PHE A 322 10.68 -20.16 0.24
C PHE A 322 9.37 -19.44 -0.07
N LEU A 323 9.43 -18.16 -0.42
CA LEU A 323 8.24 -17.37 -0.76
C LEU A 323 7.89 -17.51 -2.25
N PRO A 324 6.62 -17.78 -2.60
CA PRO A 324 6.20 -17.86 -3.98
C PRO A 324 6.26 -16.51 -4.70
N LYS A 325 6.37 -16.52 -6.04
CA LYS A 325 6.56 -15.32 -6.88
C LYS A 325 5.50 -14.23 -6.67
N PHE A 326 4.25 -14.59 -6.38
CA PHE A 326 3.18 -13.60 -6.14
C PHE A 326 3.42 -12.76 -4.87
N VAL A 327 4.29 -13.24 -3.98
CA VAL A 327 4.72 -12.59 -2.72
C VAL A 327 6.09 -11.93 -2.88
N SER A 328 6.70 -11.93 -4.07
CA SER A 328 8.08 -11.47 -4.30
C SER A 328 8.41 -10.03 -3.86
N LYS A 329 7.41 -9.16 -3.69
CA LYS A 329 7.59 -7.78 -3.20
C LYS A 329 7.32 -7.62 -1.70
N PHE A 330 6.91 -8.68 -1.03
CA PHE A 330 6.66 -8.68 0.41
C PHE A 330 7.98 -8.79 1.18
N HIS A 331 8.07 -7.99 2.24
CA HIS A 331 9.16 -8.04 3.18
C HIS A 331 8.59 -8.29 4.57
N PHE A 332 9.04 -9.34 5.24
CA PHE A 332 8.60 -9.66 6.59
C PHE A 332 9.04 -8.57 7.58
N ILE A 333 10.32 -8.21 7.53
CA ILE A 333 10.84 -6.99 8.15
C ILE A 333 10.59 -5.82 7.17
N PRO A 334 9.87 -4.76 7.57
CA PRO A 334 9.60 -3.63 6.69
C PRO A 334 10.90 -3.00 6.17
N ARG A 335 10.85 -2.38 5.00
CA ARG A 335 11.97 -1.63 4.40
C ARG A 335 11.53 -0.23 3.98
N TYR A 336 12.48 0.70 3.88
CA TYR A 336 12.25 1.98 3.20
C TYR A 336 12.19 1.75 1.69
N ASN A 337 11.28 2.43 0.98
CA ASN A 337 11.22 2.34 -0.48
C ASN A 337 12.26 3.30 -1.10
N ASP A 338 13.08 2.80 -2.04
CA ASP A 338 14.19 3.52 -2.70
C ASP A 338 13.80 4.71 -3.62
N LYS A 339 12.58 5.25 -3.52
CA LYS A 339 12.14 6.35 -4.40
C LYS A 339 12.70 7.69 -3.91
N LYS A 340 13.79 8.10 -4.55
CA LYS A 340 14.45 9.42 -4.66
C LYS A 340 13.60 10.69 -4.37
N SER A 341 13.14 10.89 -3.15
CA SER A 341 12.74 12.22 -2.67
C SER A 341 13.26 12.42 -1.25
N GLU A 342 14.01 13.51 -1.06
CA GLU A 342 14.76 13.90 0.15
C GLU A 342 13.89 14.32 1.34
N SER A 343 12.80 13.59 1.59
CA SER A 343 12.00 13.68 2.82
C SER A 343 11.32 12.33 3.07
N ASP A 344 11.67 11.66 4.15
CA ASP A 344 11.03 10.47 4.73
C ASP A 344 10.59 9.40 3.71
N GLY A 345 11.49 8.47 3.40
CA GLY A 345 11.19 7.35 2.52
C GLY A 345 9.96 6.59 2.99
N LEU A 346 8.91 6.55 2.16
CA LEU A 346 7.70 5.78 2.44
C LEU A 346 8.06 4.32 2.77
N ILE A 347 7.59 3.80 3.89
CA ILE A 347 7.79 2.40 4.31
C ILE A 347 7.08 1.46 3.33
N SER A 348 7.66 0.29 3.09
CA SER A 348 7.02 -0.82 2.35
C SER A 348 5.58 -1.06 2.85
N SER A 349 4.59 -0.96 1.96
CA SER A 349 3.19 -1.16 2.34
C SER A 349 2.85 -2.65 2.44
N LEU A 350 1.85 -2.97 3.29
CA LEU A 350 1.38 -4.33 3.49
C LEU A 350 -0.01 -4.50 2.86
N THR A 351 -0.08 -5.23 1.75
CA THR A 351 -1.37 -5.60 1.14
C THR A 351 -2.14 -6.57 2.05
N GLN A 352 -3.45 -6.73 1.84
CA GLN A 352 -4.26 -7.67 2.61
C GLN A 352 -3.73 -9.11 2.52
N ILE A 353 -3.39 -9.56 1.31
CA ILE A 353 -2.75 -10.86 1.06
C ILE A 353 -1.43 -10.97 1.83
N ASN A 354 -0.55 -9.97 1.71
CA ASN A 354 0.75 -9.98 2.39
C ASN A 354 0.60 -9.97 3.91
N ARG A 355 -0.47 -9.37 4.45
CA ARG A 355 -0.77 -9.43 5.89
C ARG A 355 -1.09 -10.84 6.36
N VAL A 356 -1.83 -11.62 5.57
CA VAL A 356 -2.08 -13.03 5.91
C VAL A 356 -0.79 -13.85 5.83
N VAL A 357 0.06 -13.58 4.84
CA VAL A 357 1.40 -14.21 4.75
C VAL A 357 2.27 -13.84 5.96
N PHE A 358 2.24 -12.58 6.40
CA PHE A 358 2.95 -12.15 7.60
C PHE A 358 2.53 -12.96 8.83
N VAL A 359 1.23 -13.25 8.98
CA VAL A 359 0.71 -14.12 10.06
C VAL A 359 1.20 -15.55 9.91
N ALA A 360 1.20 -16.11 8.68
CA ALA A 360 1.70 -17.46 8.43
C ALA A 360 3.17 -17.63 8.87
N ILE A 361 4.03 -16.66 8.54
CA ILE A 361 5.44 -16.67 8.94
C ILE A 361 5.58 -16.46 10.44
N SER A 362 4.86 -15.49 11.01
CA SER A 362 4.90 -15.17 12.44
C SER A 362 4.53 -16.39 13.30
N ASN A 363 3.44 -17.09 12.97
CA ASN A 363 3.01 -18.24 13.75
C ASN A 363 3.94 -19.45 13.61
N TYR A 364 4.60 -19.62 12.46
CA TYR A 364 5.65 -20.64 12.34
C TYR A 364 6.82 -20.31 13.26
N LEU A 365 7.34 -19.07 13.19
CA LEU A 365 8.50 -18.63 13.98
C LEU A 365 8.23 -18.61 15.49
N TYR A 366 6.96 -18.50 15.90
CA TYR A 366 6.57 -18.59 17.29
C TYR A 366 6.90 -19.95 17.90
N GLU A 367 6.67 -21.04 17.17
CA GLU A 367 6.87 -22.42 17.66
C GLU A 367 8.34 -22.83 17.64
N SER A 368 9.07 -22.56 16.55
CA SER A 368 10.51 -22.86 16.49
C SER A 368 11.24 -22.09 15.38
N LYS A 369 12.57 -22.24 15.36
CA LYS A 369 13.43 -21.74 14.28
C LYS A 369 13.07 -22.40 12.95
N ILE A 370 13.41 -21.71 11.85
CA ILE A 370 13.17 -22.22 10.49
C ILE A 370 13.91 -23.55 10.31
N ASN A 371 13.12 -24.62 10.17
CA ASN A 371 13.56 -25.88 9.58
C ASN A 371 13.15 -25.85 8.12
N GLU A 372 14.12 -26.02 7.22
CA GLU A 372 13.95 -25.83 5.78
C GLU A 372 12.80 -26.68 5.20
N GLU A 373 12.71 -27.96 5.58
CA GLU A 373 11.73 -28.88 5.02
C GLU A 373 10.31 -28.54 5.51
N SER A 374 10.11 -28.44 6.82
CA SER A 374 8.78 -28.14 7.37
C SER A 374 8.32 -26.72 7.02
N PHE A 375 9.24 -25.75 6.94
CA PHE A 375 8.91 -24.39 6.53
C PHE A 375 8.52 -24.32 5.05
N LYS A 376 9.24 -25.01 4.15
CA LYS A 376 8.85 -25.10 2.72
C LYS A 376 7.44 -25.69 2.57
N ARG A 377 7.14 -26.77 3.29
CA ARG A 377 5.82 -27.41 3.27
C ARG A 377 4.72 -26.50 3.81
N TRP A 378 4.99 -25.84 4.95
CA TRP A 378 4.07 -24.86 5.54
C TRP A 378 3.78 -23.70 4.60
N MET A 379 4.82 -23.09 4.02
CA MET A 379 4.66 -21.95 3.13
C MET A 379 3.96 -22.35 1.83
N ARG A 380 4.24 -23.53 1.27
CA ARG A 380 3.49 -24.07 0.13
C ARG A 380 1.99 -24.14 0.43
N VAL A 381 1.61 -24.85 1.49
CA VAL A 381 0.19 -25.05 1.86
C VAL A 381 -0.49 -23.72 2.17
N SER A 382 0.11 -22.93 3.07
CA SER A 382 -0.48 -21.66 3.51
C SER A 382 -0.58 -20.66 2.35
N CYS A 383 0.43 -20.52 1.50
CA CYS A 383 0.36 -19.62 0.35
C CYS A 383 -0.65 -20.08 -0.71
N ASN A 384 -0.78 -21.39 -0.97
CA ASN A 384 -1.82 -21.91 -1.87
C ASN A 384 -3.22 -21.56 -1.34
N ILE A 385 -3.46 -21.74 -0.04
CA ILE A 385 -4.72 -21.35 0.62
C ILE A 385 -4.93 -19.84 0.52
N ILE A 386 -3.95 -19.03 0.91
CA ILE A 386 -4.03 -17.56 0.91
C ILE A 386 -4.34 -17.02 -0.49
N TYR A 387 -3.64 -17.52 -1.51
CA TYR A 387 -3.81 -17.05 -2.88
C TYR A 387 -5.21 -17.39 -3.42
N ASN A 388 -5.74 -18.55 -3.07
CA ASN A 388 -7.03 -19.05 -3.58
C ASN A 388 -8.23 -18.74 -2.64
N ALA A 389 -8.04 -17.96 -1.57
CA ALA A 389 -9.07 -17.62 -0.58
C ALA A 389 -9.98 -16.43 -0.98
N ASP A 390 -9.83 -15.87 -2.18
CA ASP A 390 -10.59 -14.71 -2.69
C ASP A 390 -10.59 -13.50 -1.74
N ILE A 391 -9.39 -13.10 -1.30
CA ILE A 391 -9.19 -11.97 -0.37
C ILE A 391 -9.40 -10.65 -1.12
N THR A 392 -10.65 -10.20 -1.21
CA THR A 392 -11.06 -8.99 -1.93
C THR A 392 -11.36 -7.79 -1.01
N ASN A 393 -11.52 -8.04 0.28
CA ASN A 393 -11.88 -7.03 1.28
C ASN A 393 -11.33 -7.36 2.69
N VAL A 394 -11.47 -6.44 3.64
CA VAL A 394 -10.94 -6.58 5.02
C VAL A 394 -11.57 -7.78 5.74
N GLN A 395 -12.85 -8.07 5.52
CA GLN A 395 -13.54 -9.19 6.19
C GLN A 395 -12.98 -10.53 5.70
N SER A 396 -12.80 -10.69 4.40
CA SER A 396 -12.15 -11.87 3.81
C SER A 396 -10.70 -12.03 4.30
N MET A 397 -9.97 -10.93 4.49
CA MET A 397 -8.62 -10.93 5.08
C MET A 397 -8.64 -11.39 6.54
N ILE A 398 -9.57 -10.91 7.37
CA ILE A 398 -9.71 -11.33 8.77
C ILE A 398 -10.06 -12.83 8.84
N GLY A 399 -10.97 -13.30 7.99
CA GLY A 399 -11.29 -14.73 7.87
C GLY A 399 -10.05 -15.56 7.53
N ALA A 400 -9.24 -15.10 6.59
CA ALA A 400 -8.01 -15.77 6.18
C ALA A 400 -6.94 -15.77 7.28
N ILE A 401 -6.79 -14.68 8.02
CA ILE A 401 -5.90 -14.61 9.21
C ILE A 401 -6.28 -15.68 10.23
N ARG A 402 -7.59 -15.83 10.51
CA ARG A 402 -8.08 -16.82 11.48
C ARG A 402 -7.89 -18.27 11.00
N LEU A 403 -8.14 -18.53 9.72
CA LEU A 403 -7.88 -19.84 9.10
C LEU A 403 -6.39 -20.21 9.21
N ILE A 404 -5.49 -19.32 8.82
CA ILE A 404 -4.06 -19.58 8.90
C ILE A 404 -3.61 -19.75 10.36
N ASN A 405 -4.15 -18.98 11.28
CA ASN A 405 -3.86 -19.15 12.70
C ASN A 405 -4.29 -20.53 13.23
N GLU A 406 -5.47 -21.01 12.84
CA GLU A 406 -5.93 -22.36 13.17
C GLU A 406 -4.96 -23.44 12.66
N LEU A 407 -4.59 -23.39 11.37
CA LEU A 407 -3.66 -24.36 10.76
C LEU A 407 -2.25 -24.29 11.34
N SER A 408 -1.82 -23.10 11.78
CA SER A 408 -0.44 -22.87 12.21
C SER A 408 -0.02 -23.63 13.48
N GLN A 409 -0.98 -24.13 14.27
CA GLN A 409 -0.73 -25.01 15.42
C GLN A 409 0.00 -26.29 15.01
N HIS A 410 -0.09 -26.67 13.74
CA HIS A 410 0.58 -27.83 13.15
C HIS A 410 1.55 -27.44 12.03
N SER A 411 2.01 -26.19 12.00
CA SER A 411 2.89 -25.64 10.96
C SER A 411 4.16 -26.47 10.71
N HIS A 412 4.71 -27.11 11.74
CA HIS A 412 5.93 -27.94 11.65
C HIS A 412 5.67 -29.36 11.11
N ASN A 413 4.42 -29.80 11.06
CA ASN A 413 4.00 -31.08 10.48
C ASN A 413 2.65 -30.95 9.79
N ILE A 414 2.55 -29.98 8.86
CA ILE A 414 1.28 -29.61 8.25
C ILE A 414 0.67 -30.77 7.45
N TYR A 415 1.49 -31.59 6.78
CA TYR A 415 0.99 -32.75 6.04
C TYR A 415 0.41 -33.83 6.95
N GLY A 416 1.09 -34.14 8.06
CA GLY A 416 0.57 -35.11 9.03
C GLY A 416 -0.77 -34.65 9.62
N PHE A 417 -0.91 -33.36 9.92
CA PHE A 417 -2.17 -32.79 10.39
C PHE A 417 -3.28 -32.85 9.35
N LEU A 418 -3.03 -32.37 8.13
CA LEU A 418 -4.07 -32.36 7.08
C LEU A 418 -4.52 -33.78 6.70
N ALA A 419 -3.60 -34.75 6.67
CA ALA A 419 -3.94 -36.14 6.39
C ALA A 419 -4.74 -36.84 7.50
N SER A 420 -4.73 -36.30 8.73
CA SER A 420 -5.39 -36.91 9.89
C SER A 420 -6.93 -36.76 9.93
N ASN A 421 -7.55 -36.16 8.90
CA ASN A 421 -8.98 -35.82 8.86
C ASN A 421 -9.44 -34.91 10.01
N ALA A 422 -8.55 -34.02 10.48
CA ALA A 422 -8.89 -33.07 11.52
C ALA A 422 -10.00 -32.11 11.06
N GLU A 423 -10.91 -31.77 11.97
CA GLU A 423 -11.99 -30.82 11.71
C GLU A 423 -11.42 -29.40 11.68
N ILE A 424 -11.49 -28.75 10.52
CA ILE A 424 -11.10 -27.35 10.32
C ILE A 424 -12.36 -26.50 10.46
N LYS A 425 -12.38 -25.59 11.44
CA LYS A 425 -13.55 -24.79 11.82
C LYS A 425 -13.87 -23.69 10.82
N SER A 426 -12.86 -23.16 10.15
CA SER A 426 -13.03 -22.08 9.17
C SER A 426 -13.75 -22.54 7.91
N SER A 427 -14.73 -21.75 7.46
CA SER A 427 -15.46 -21.95 6.20
C SER A 427 -14.88 -21.16 5.01
N LEU A 428 -13.71 -20.54 5.17
CA LEU A 428 -13.03 -19.83 4.09
C LEU A 428 -12.14 -20.79 3.27
N ALA A 429 -12.09 -20.59 1.96
CA ALA A 429 -11.21 -21.36 1.04
C ALA A 429 -11.40 -22.89 1.10
N VAL A 430 -12.62 -23.36 1.41
CA VAL A 430 -12.93 -24.79 1.63
C VAL A 430 -12.43 -25.68 0.51
N ASP A 431 -12.63 -25.29 -0.75
CA ASP A 431 -12.17 -26.07 -1.91
C ASP A 431 -10.66 -26.25 -1.93
N GLN A 432 -9.90 -25.17 -1.67
CA GLN A 432 -8.44 -25.22 -1.63
C GLN A 432 -7.95 -26.00 -0.41
N VAL A 433 -8.60 -25.84 0.75
CA VAL A 433 -8.26 -26.60 1.96
C VAL A 433 -8.45 -28.11 1.73
N ASN A 434 -9.57 -28.50 1.13
CA ASN A 434 -9.84 -29.90 0.76
C ASN A 434 -8.80 -30.42 -0.24
N GLU A 435 -8.41 -29.62 -1.22
CA GLU A 435 -7.32 -29.98 -2.14
C GLU A 435 -5.99 -30.18 -1.40
N GLU A 436 -5.62 -29.30 -0.47
CA GLU A 436 -4.38 -29.48 0.32
C GLU A 436 -4.44 -30.73 1.23
N ILE A 437 -5.63 -31.11 1.72
CA ILE A 437 -5.85 -32.38 2.44
C ILE A 437 -5.61 -33.59 1.53
N GLU A 438 -6.21 -33.59 0.34
CA GLU A 438 -6.03 -34.67 -0.64
C GLU A 438 -4.56 -34.79 -1.08
N LYS A 439 -3.89 -33.64 -1.31
CA LYS A 439 -2.45 -33.60 -1.64
C LYS A 439 -1.59 -34.10 -0.50
N ALA A 440 -1.87 -33.70 0.75
CA ALA A 440 -1.12 -34.17 1.91
C ALA A 440 -1.23 -35.69 2.09
N LYS A 441 -2.42 -36.27 1.93
CA LYS A 441 -2.63 -37.73 1.97
C LYS A 441 -1.80 -38.43 0.89
N ALA A 442 -1.88 -37.94 -0.35
CA ALA A 442 -1.15 -38.52 -1.47
C ALA A 442 0.38 -38.43 -1.29
N ILE A 443 0.90 -37.31 -0.77
CA ILE A 443 2.34 -37.15 -0.49
C ILE A 443 2.80 -38.13 0.59
N LEU A 444 1.98 -38.38 1.62
CA LEU A 444 2.33 -39.33 2.68
C LEU A 444 2.30 -40.79 2.19
N GLU A 445 1.48 -41.10 1.18
CA GLU A 445 1.46 -42.41 0.51
C GLU A 445 2.62 -42.59 -0.48
N ASP A 446 2.92 -41.57 -1.30
CA ASP A 446 4.08 -41.53 -2.20
C ASP A 446 4.80 -40.17 -2.13
N PRO A 447 5.94 -40.10 -1.40
CA PRO A 447 6.73 -38.87 -1.27
C PRO A 447 7.22 -38.28 -2.60
N ASN A 448 7.32 -39.07 -3.68
CA ASN A 448 7.75 -38.56 -4.98
C ASN A 448 6.70 -37.63 -5.64
N LEU A 449 5.45 -37.66 -5.17
CA LEU A 449 4.39 -36.77 -5.64
C LEU A 449 4.63 -35.32 -5.24
N GLU A 450 5.33 -35.05 -4.13
CA GLU A 450 5.62 -33.68 -3.65
C GLU A 450 6.33 -32.86 -4.73
N ILE A 451 7.36 -33.43 -5.36
CA ILE A 451 8.12 -32.77 -6.43
C ILE A 451 7.22 -32.48 -7.65
N LYS A 452 6.34 -33.42 -8.00
CA LYS A 452 5.43 -33.26 -9.14
C LYS A 452 4.38 -32.19 -8.87
N PHE A 453 3.82 -32.15 -7.66
CA PHE A 453 2.88 -31.11 -7.24
C PHE A 453 3.53 -29.74 -7.21
N VAL A 454 4.68 -29.59 -6.57
CA VAL A 454 5.42 -28.32 -6.52
C VAL A 454 5.68 -27.79 -7.94
N LYS A 455 6.05 -28.66 -8.87
CA LYS A 455 6.28 -28.27 -10.27
C LYS A 455 5.00 -27.82 -10.96
N ALA A 456 3.89 -28.54 -10.80
CA ALA A 456 2.60 -28.15 -11.38
C ALA A 456 2.07 -26.84 -10.77
N GLU A 457 2.19 -26.66 -9.46
CA GLU A 457 1.74 -25.48 -8.73
C GLU A 457 2.54 -24.23 -9.06
N SER A 458 3.82 -24.38 -9.45
CA SER A 458 4.71 -23.28 -9.82
C SER A 458 4.35 -22.60 -11.14
N ILE A 459 3.46 -23.20 -11.92
CA ILE A 459 2.95 -22.63 -13.17
C ILE A 459 2.00 -21.50 -12.82
N GLU A 460 2.25 -20.31 -13.36
CA GLU A 460 1.52 -19.07 -13.01
C GLU A 460 0.01 -19.19 -13.21
N PHE A 461 -0.42 -20.01 -14.17
CA PHE A 461 -1.84 -20.30 -14.36
C PHE A 461 -2.46 -21.09 -13.18
N PHE A 462 -1.73 -22.03 -12.57
CA PHE A 462 -2.27 -22.89 -11.52
C PHE A 462 -2.08 -22.32 -10.11
N ASN A 463 -1.00 -21.60 -9.80
CA ASN A 463 -0.76 -20.93 -8.51
C ASN A 463 -1.37 -21.71 -7.30
N GLY A 464 -0.98 -22.97 -7.15
CA GLY A 464 -1.41 -23.83 -6.04
C GLY A 464 -2.69 -24.66 -6.22
N ARG A 465 -3.56 -24.32 -7.18
CA ARG A 465 -4.83 -25.04 -7.45
C ARG A 465 -4.65 -26.00 -8.62
N ILE A 466 -4.50 -27.28 -8.32
CA ILE A 466 -4.31 -28.37 -9.29
C ILE A 466 -5.38 -29.46 -9.22
N ARG A 467 -6.40 -29.32 -8.34
CA ARG A 467 -7.48 -30.31 -8.18
C ARG A 467 -8.21 -30.63 -9.47
N ASP A 468 -8.46 -29.60 -10.28
CA ASP A 468 -9.25 -29.70 -11.51
C ASP A 468 -8.55 -30.54 -12.61
N LEU A 469 -7.33 -31.02 -12.33
CA LEU A 469 -6.48 -31.79 -13.24
C LEU A 469 -6.35 -33.26 -12.82
N ILE A 470 -7.05 -33.66 -11.76
CA ILE A 470 -7.11 -35.04 -11.27
C ILE A 470 -8.05 -35.84 -12.17
N LEU A 471 -7.52 -36.89 -12.82
CA LEU A 471 -8.30 -37.82 -13.65
C LEU A 471 -8.88 -38.93 -12.77
N ASP A 472 -10.20 -39.12 -12.79
CA ASP A 472 -10.92 -40.25 -12.17
C ASP A 472 -10.59 -40.52 -10.69
N GLY A 473 -10.37 -39.46 -9.89
CA GLY A 473 -10.11 -39.59 -8.45
C GLY A 473 -8.75 -40.21 -8.09
N HIS A 474 -7.90 -40.44 -9.08
CA HIS A 474 -6.53 -40.88 -8.89
C HIS A 474 -5.57 -39.76 -9.34
N TRP A 475 -4.48 -39.56 -8.59
CA TRP A 475 -3.37 -38.71 -9.02
C TRP A 475 -2.59 -39.42 -10.14
N VAL A 476 -3.27 -39.71 -11.26
CA VAL A 476 -2.70 -40.29 -12.48
C VAL A 476 -1.55 -39.39 -12.91
N GLU A 477 -0.42 -40.01 -13.29
CA GLU A 477 0.82 -39.36 -13.74
C GLU A 477 0.63 -37.89 -14.14
N ILE A 478 0.98 -37.00 -13.22
CA ILE A 478 0.98 -35.54 -13.43
C ILE A 478 1.82 -35.27 -14.68
N ASN A 479 1.15 -35.08 -15.82
CA ASN A 479 1.84 -34.86 -17.09
C ASN A 479 2.32 -33.41 -17.11
N ILE A 480 3.51 -33.19 -16.57
CA ILE A 480 4.15 -31.86 -16.53
C ILE A 480 4.20 -31.21 -17.92
N ASN A 481 4.31 -31.99 -18.99
CA ASN A 481 4.32 -31.47 -20.36
C ASN A 481 2.94 -30.95 -20.77
N PHE A 482 1.85 -31.58 -20.31
CA PHE A 482 0.48 -31.08 -20.51
C PHE A 482 0.32 -29.67 -19.93
N TYR A 483 0.81 -29.42 -18.72
CA TYR A 483 0.68 -28.12 -18.07
C TYR A 483 1.56 -27.04 -18.69
N ASN A 484 2.79 -27.39 -19.06
CA ASN A 484 3.69 -26.46 -19.75
C ASN A 484 3.11 -26.07 -21.12
N ASN A 485 2.55 -27.02 -21.86
CA ASN A 485 1.91 -26.75 -23.14
C ASN A 485 0.69 -25.84 -22.95
N PHE A 486 -0.19 -26.15 -21.99
CA PHE A 486 -1.36 -25.33 -21.69
C PHE A 486 -1.01 -23.89 -21.30
N HIS A 487 -0.02 -23.71 -20.42
CA HIS A 487 0.47 -22.39 -20.04
C HIS A 487 1.05 -21.64 -21.24
N ASN A 488 1.92 -22.28 -22.03
CA ASN A 488 2.49 -21.68 -23.24
C ASN A 488 1.40 -21.28 -24.24
N PHE A 489 0.35 -22.09 -24.40
CA PHE A 489 -0.75 -21.77 -25.31
C PHE A 489 -1.58 -20.58 -24.85
N ILE A 490 -1.85 -20.45 -23.55
CA ILE A 490 -2.55 -19.29 -23.00
C ILE A 490 -1.66 -18.04 -23.11
N SER A 491 -0.39 -18.13 -22.76
CA SER A 491 0.55 -17.00 -22.78
C SER A 491 0.91 -16.53 -24.19
N ASN A 492 1.00 -17.43 -25.18
CA ASN A 492 1.28 -17.08 -26.58
C ASN A 492 0.04 -16.58 -27.34
N ASP A 493 -1.16 -16.77 -26.80
CA ASP A 493 -2.42 -16.26 -27.37
C ASP A 493 -2.49 -14.71 -27.34
N GLU A 494 -1.54 -14.06 -26.67
CA GLU A 494 -1.37 -12.60 -26.59
C GLU A 494 -0.79 -11.96 -27.87
N ASN A 495 -0.25 -12.74 -28.82
CA ASN A 495 0.34 -12.24 -30.07
C ASN A 495 -0.70 -11.94 -31.18
N ASN A 496 -1.90 -11.46 -30.84
CA ASN A 496 -3.01 -11.10 -31.75
C ASN A 496 -3.53 -12.18 -32.72
N THR A 497 -2.96 -13.40 -32.72
CA THR A 497 -3.36 -14.48 -33.65
C THR A 497 -4.39 -15.45 -33.07
N PHE A 498 -4.58 -15.43 -31.75
CA PHE A 498 -5.55 -16.23 -30.99
C PHE A 498 -5.60 -17.72 -31.39
N ILE A 499 -4.44 -18.32 -31.70
CA ILE A 499 -4.32 -19.63 -32.35
C ILE A 499 -4.91 -20.73 -31.46
N PHE A 500 -4.69 -20.66 -30.15
CA PHE A 500 -5.18 -21.69 -29.25
C PHE A 500 -6.71 -21.67 -29.18
N ARG A 501 -7.32 -20.50 -28.95
CA ARG A 501 -8.78 -20.33 -28.90
C ARG A 501 -9.46 -20.73 -30.20
N ARG A 502 -8.89 -20.34 -31.34
CA ARG A 502 -9.42 -20.67 -32.68
C ARG A 502 -9.36 -22.16 -32.95
N ALA A 503 -8.27 -22.81 -32.59
CA ALA A 503 -8.13 -24.26 -32.72
C ALA A 503 -9.09 -25.02 -31.79
N LEU A 504 -9.30 -24.51 -30.56
CA LEU A 504 -10.24 -25.10 -29.61
C LEU A 504 -11.69 -25.02 -30.12
N LEU A 505 -12.10 -23.86 -30.67
CA LEU A 505 -13.41 -23.69 -31.32
C LEU A 505 -13.57 -24.57 -32.56
N ALA A 506 -12.51 -24.74 -33.35
CA ALA A 506 -12.53 -25.61 -34.52
C ALA A 506 -12.62 -27.10 -34.14
N TYR A 507 -11.96 -27.50 -33.05
CA TYR A 507 -11.96 -28.89 -32.57
C TYR A 507 -13.26 -29.27 -31.86
N ASN A 508 -13.85 -28.33 -31.12
CA ASN A 508 -15.09 -28.52 -30.40
C ASN A 508 -16.15 -27.63 -31.06
N ASN A 509 -16.79 -28.09 -32.15
CA ASN A 509 -17.81 -27.35 -32.92
C ASN A 509 -19.25 -27.85 -32.66
N ASP A 510 -19.46 -28.72 -31.66
CA ASP A 510 -20.80 -29.23 -31.28
C ASP A 510 -21.67 -28.14 -30.62
N GLU A 511 -23.00 -28.24 -30.68
CA GLU A 511 -23.93 -27.22 -30.12
C GLU A 511 -23.72 -26.91 -28.61
N ASN A 512 -22.99 -27.78 -27.88
CA ASN A 512 -22.66 -27.66 -26.46
C ASN A 512 -21.21 -27.17 -26.22
N ILE A 513 -20.88 -25.96 -26.66
CA ILE A 513 -19.57 -25.36 -26.34
C ILE A 513 -19.65 -24.38 -25.20
N TYR A 514 -18.82 -24.68 -24.21
CA TYR A 514 -18.51 -23.95 -23.01
C TYR A 514 -18.05 -22.51 -23.29
N PRO A 515 -18.46 -21.55 -22.45
CA PRO A 515 -18.04 -20.17 -22.59
C PRO A 515 -16.53 -20.09 -22.32
N ILE A 516 -15.70 -19.97 -23.37
CA ILE A 516 -14.27 -19.61 -23.25
C ILE A 516 -14.20 -18.37 -22.34
N PRO A 517 -13.34 -18.24 -21.30
CA PRO A 517 -13.39 -17.18 -20.28
C PRO A 517 -12.76 -15.80 -20.60
N SER A 518 -13.31 -14.69 -20.03
CA SER A 518 -12.83 -13.31 -20.23
C SER A 518 -12.33 -12.56 -19.01
N GLY A 519 -11.28 -11.77 -19.22
CA GLY A 519 -10.70 -10.86 -18.25
C GLY A 519 -11.48 -9.58 -17.96
N LYS A 520 -11.44 -9.15 -16.69
CA LYS A 520 -11.94 -7.89 -16.09
C LYS A 520 -13.43 -7.60 -16.26
N VAL A 521 -14.27 -8.43 -15.65
CA VAL A 521 -15.68 -8.09 -15.43
C VAL A 521 -15.86 -7.41 -14.07
N ARG A 522 -16.11 -6.09 -14.06
CA ARG A 522 -16.95 -5.49 -13.01
C ARG A 522 -18.40 -5.58 -13.50
N GLY A 523 -19.20 -6.38 -12.81
CA GLY A 523 -20.64 -6.49 -13.07
C GLY A 523 -20.97 -7.55 -14.13
N ARG A 524 -21.06 -8.81 -13.69
CA ARG A 524 -21.99 -9.75 -14.32
C ARG A 524 -23.38 -9.29 -13.85
N PRO A 525 -24.32 -8.89 -14.72
CA PRO A 525 -25.70 -8.76 -14.28
C PRO A 525 -26.15 -10.13 -13.78
N ASN A 526 -26.85 -10.19 -12.64
CA ASN A 526 -27.27 -11.44 -11.98
C ASN A 526 -28.11 -12.38 -12.88
N ASN A 527 -28.49 -11.95 -14.09
CA ASN A 527 -29.31 -12.67 -15.07
C ASN A 527 -28.70 -12.70 -16.49
N ALA A 528 -27.37 -12.71 -16.63
CA ALA A 528 -26.74 -12.82 -17.95
C ALA A 528 -26.95 -14.25 -18.52
N PRO A 529 -27.50 -14.44 -19.74
CA PRO A 529 -27.73 -15.77 -20.32
C PRO A 529 -26.43 -16.56 -20.53
N ASP A 530 -26.52 -17.89 -20.59
CA ASP A 530 -25.41 -18.86 -20.65
C ASP A 530 -24.53 -18.81 -21.93
N GLU A 531 -24.68 -17.79 -22.78
CA GLU A 531 -24.20 -17.75 -24.16
C GLU A 531 -23.06 -16.73 -24.42
N TYR A 532 -22.16 -16.45 -23.47
CA TYR A 532 -21.03 -15.54 -23.71
C TYR A 532 -19.79 -16.26 -24.28
N LEU A 533 -19.14 -15.68 -25.29
CA LEU A 533 -17.80 -16.08 -25.75
C LEU A 533 -16.79 -15.16 -25.10
N LEU A 534 -16.30 -15.57 -23.94
CA LEU A 534 -15.52 -14.70 -23.10
C LEU A 534 -14.01 -14.74 -23.53
N GLY A 535 -13.41 -13.56 -23.74
CA GLY A 535 -12.02 -13.32 -24.13
C GLY A 535 -10.97 -13.22 -23.02
N GLY A 536 -10.00 -14.15 -23.01
CA GLY A 536 -9.05 -14.38 -21.93
C GLY A 536 -8.06 -13.27 -21.56
N ASP A 537 -8.01 -13.05 -20.26
CA ASP A 537 -6.88 -12.58 -19.47
C ASP A 537 -6.63 -13.67 -18.41
N ILE A 538 -5.43 -13.76 -17.85
CA ILE A 538 -5.07 -14.63 -16.72
C ILE A 538 -6.01 -14.42 -15.51
N ASN A 539 -6.68 -13.26 -15.45
CA ASN A 539 -7.75 -12.94 -14.50
C ASN A 539 -9.03 -13.79 -14.64
N ALA A 540 -9.19 -14.55 -15.72
CA ALA A 540 -10.27 -15.52 -15.93
C ALA A 540 -9.87 -16.96 -15.56
N ARG A 541 -8.71 -17.14 -14.91
CA ARG A 541 -8.17 -18.42 -14.43
C ARG A 541 -9.22 -19.33 -13.79
N ASN A 542 -10.05 -18.79 -12.89
CA ASN A 542 -11.05 -19.61 -12.17
C ASN A 542 -12.12 -20.18 -13.12
N GLU A 543 -12.48 -19.46 -14.17
CA GLU A 543 -13.43 -19.95 -15.18
C GLU A 543 -12.76 -20.98 -16.10
N TRP A 544 -11.48 -20.80 -16.45
CA TRP A 544 -10.74 -21.81 -17.20
C TRP A 544 -10.60 -23.11 -16.41
N LEU A 545 -10.32 -23.01 -15.10
CA LEU A 545 -10.27 -24.17 -14.21
C LEU A 545 -11.61 -24.89 -14.12
N LYS A 546 -12.74 -24.18 -14.09
CA LYS A 546 -14.09 -24.79 -14.17
C LYS A 546 -14.31 -25.52 -15.49
N ILE A 547 -13.84 -24.97 -16.61
CA ILE A 547 -14.00 -25.61 -17.92
C ILE A 547 -13.19 -26.89 -18.00
N ILE A 548 -11.95 -26.85 -17.51
CA ILE A 548 -11.10 -28.04 -17.40
C ILE A 548 -11.74 -29.08 -16.46
N SER A 549 -12.37 -28.65 -15.37
CA SER A 549 -13.00 -29.57 -14.41
C SER A 549 -14.27 -30.25 -14.92
N HIS A 550 -15.07 -29.60 -15.78
CA HIS A 550 -16.38 -30.12 -16.22
C HIS A 550 -16.31 -31.08 -17.41
N ASP A 551 -15.32 -30.94 -18.31
CA ASP A 551 -15.18 -31.80 -19.50
C ASP A 551 -13.70 -32.16 -19.75
N ASN A 552 -13.06 -32.61 -18.66
CA ASN A 552 -11.61 -32.80 -18.55
C ASN A 552 -11.07 -33.66 -19.70
N GLN A 553 -11.82 -34.69 -20.12
CA GLN A 553 -11.35 -35.61 -21.14
C GLN A 553 -11.21 -34.98 -22.53
N LYS A 554 -12.19 -34.18 -23.00
CA LYS A 554 -12.12 -33.55 -24.34
C LYS A 554 -10.99 -32.52 -24.44
N ILE A 555 -10.80 -31.74 -23.38
CA ILE A 555 -9.73 -30.72 -23.31
C ILE A 555 -8.38 -31.41 -23.17
N VAL A 556 -8.29 -32.46 -22.36
CA VAL A 556 -7.09 -33.30 -22.24
C VAL A 556 -6.74 -33.93 -23.58
N ASP A 557 -7.70 -34.46 -24.32
CA ASP A 557 -7.49 -35.05 -25.64
C ASP A 557 -7.09 -33.99 -26.67
N PHE A 558 -7.73 -32.82 -26.67
CA PHE A 558 -7.33 -31.69 -27.49
C PHE A 558 -5.87 -31.30 -27.25
N LEU A 559 -5.47 -31.12 -25.99
CA LEU A 559 -4.11 -30.72 -25.62
C LEU A 559 -3.06 -31.81 -25.91
N LYS A 560 -3.43 -33.09 -25.76
CA LYS A 560 -2.57 -34.23 -26.16
C LYS A 560 -2.35 -34.25 -27.66
N LEU A 561 -3.41 -34.02 -28.44
CA LEU A 561 -3.35 -34.04 -29.90
C LEU A 561 -2.59 -32.83 -30.45
N HIS A 562 -2.73 -31.66 -29.84
CA HIS A 562 -2.21 -30.37 -30.33
C HIS A 562 -1.05 -29.85 -29.47
N ALA A 563 0.03 -30.65 -29.38
CA ALA A 563 1.19 -30.34 -28.55
C ALA A 563 2.08 -29.19 -29.06
N ASN A 564 1.80 -28.60 -30.23
CA ASN A 564 2.55 -27.47 -30.80
C ASN A 564 1.66 -26.59 -31.71
N ASP A 565 2.16 -25.39 -32.02
CA ASP A 565 1.45 -24.40 -32.82
C ASP A 565 1.10 -24.87 -34.24
N ASP A 566 1.92 -25.74 -34.84
CA ASP A 566 1.69 -26.22 -36.21
C ASP A 566 0.43 -27.07 -36.31
N LYS A 567 0.20 -27.95 -35.33
CA LYS A 567 -1.04 -28.74 -35.26
C LYS A 567 -2.25 -27.87 -34.99
N LEU A 568 -2.13 -26.85 -34.13
CA LEU A 568 -3.22 -25.90 -33.90
C LEU A 568 -3.60 -25.16 -35.20
N LYS A 569 -2.60 -24.67 -35.95
CA LYS A 569 -2.81 -24.05 -37.26
C LYS A 569 -3.44 -25.00 -38.27
N GLN A 570 -3.03 -26.27 -38.26
CA GLN A 570 -3.62 -27.29 -39.13
C GLN A 570 -5.12 -27.48 -38.83
N THR A 571 -5.51 -27.55 -37.55
CA THR A 571 -6.91 -27.69 -37.14
C THR A 571 -7.76 -26.49 -37.56
N ILE A 572 -7.23 -25.27 -37.43
CA ILE A 572 -7.89 -24.05 -37.91
C ILE A 572 -8.05 -24.06 -39.44
N ASN A 573 -7.00 -24.46 -40.16
CA ASN A 573 -7.02 -24.49 -41.63
C ASN A 573 -7.98 -25.54 -42.18
N ASN A 574 -8.03 -26.72 -41.54
CA ASN A 574 -8.88 -27.84 -41.92
C ASN A 574 -10.37 -27.59 -41.60
N PHE A 575 -10.69 -26.64 -40.73
CA PHE A 575 -12.08 -26.29 -40.44
C PHE A 575 -12.76 -25.66 -41.66
N SER A 576 -13.80 -26.29 -42.19
CA SER A 576 -14.46 -25.89 -43.45
C SER A 576 -15.98 -25.71 -43.34
N ASP A 577 -16.54 -25.81 -42.13
CA ASP A 577 -17.97 -25.66 -41.88
C ASP A 577 -18.34 -24.16 -41.87
N GLU A 578 -18.78 -23.65 -43.02
CA GLU A 578 -19.20 -22.24 -43.19
C GLU A 578 -20.52 -21.91 -42.50
N GLU A 579 -21.34 -22.93 -42.20
CA GLU A 579 -22.62 -22.77 -41.47
C GLU A 579 -22.40 -22.68 -39.95
N SER A 580 -21.21 -23.06 -39.46
CA SER A 580 -20.85 -22.88 -38.07
C SER A 580 -20.91 -21.42 -37.66
N LYS A 581 -21.60 -21.15 -36.54
CA LYS A 581 -21.62 -19.85 -35.88
C LYS A 581 -20.22 -19.33 -35.51
N PHE A 582 -19.23 -20.21 -35.37
CA PHE A 582 -17.85 -19.84 -35.05
C PHE A 582 -16.95 -19.63 -36.27
N TYR A 583 -17.41 -19.95 -37.49
CA TYR A 583 -16.59 -19.92 -38.70
C TYR A 583 -15.83 -18.60 -38.85
N LYS A 584 -16.53 -17.47 -38.68
CA LYS A 584 -15.94 -16.12 -38.79
C LYS A 584 -14.89 -15.85 -37.72
N LEU A 585 -15.13 -16.26 -36.47
CA LEU A 585 -14.14 -16.13 -35.38
C LEU A 585 -12.90 -17.02 -35.63
N ILE A 586 -13.11 -18.24 -36.15
CA ILE A 586 -12.03 -19.19 -36.44
C ILE A 586 -11.17 -18.68 -37.61
N LYS A 587 -11.77 -18.11 -38.65
CA LYS A 587 -11.05 -17.66 -39.86
C LYS A 587 -10.47 -16.25 -39.75
N HIS A 588 -11.10 -15.35 -38.98
CA HIS A 588 -10.68 -13.95 -38.86
C HIS A 588 -10.20 -13.63 -37.44
N PRO A 589 -8.89 -13.71 -37.16
CA PRO A 589 -8.34 -13.46 -35.81
C PRO A 589 -8.61 -12.04 -35.30
N ASN A 590 -8.76 -11.06 -36.20
CA ASN A 590 -9.02 -9.65 -35.86
C ASN A 590 -10.29 -9.46 -35.01
N LEU A 591 -11.30 -10.33 -35.17
CA LEU A 591 -12.53 -10.26 -34.38
C LEU A 591 -12.27 -10.44 -32.88
N PHE A 592 -11.31 -11.27 -32.51
CA PHE A 592 -10.87 -11.37 -31.10
C PHE A 592 -10.14 -10.12 -30.63
N GLY A 593 -9.49 -9.38 -31.54
CA GLY A 593 -8.85 -8.09 -31.25
C GLY A 593 -9.83 -6.97 -30.87
N TYR A 594 -11.11 -7.11 -31.19
CA TYR A 594 -12.15 -6.18 -30.73
C TYR A 594 -12.53 -6.36 -29.26
N MET A 595 -12.13 -7.47 -28.61
CA MET A 595 -12.39 -7.70 -27.19
C MET A 595 -11.49 -6.82 -26.34
N ASP A 596 -12.09 -6.00 -25.48
CA ASP A 596 -11.38 -5.19 -24.51
C ASP A 596 -12.25 -4.98 -23.25
N ASN A 597 -11.87 -4.04 -22.39
CA ASN A 597 -12.65 -3.74 -21.18
C ASN A 597 -14.05 -3.17 -21.46
N LYS A 598 -14.36 -2.80 -22.70
CA LYS A 598 -15.65 -2.22 -23.13
C LYS A 598 -16.43 -3.15 -24.07
N ASN A 599 -15.74 -3.97 -24.87
CA ASN A 599 -16.34 -4.82 -25.88
C ASN A 599 -16.25 -6.31 -25.50
N LYS A 600 -17.37 -7.04 -25.66
CA LYS A 600 -17.47 -8.47 -25.37
C LYS A 600 -17.98 -9.22 -26.58
N ILE A 601 -17.56 -10.47 -26.77
CA ILE A 601 -18.19 -11.35 -27.76
C ILE A 601 -19.27 -12.17 -27.04
N PHE A 602 -20.45 -12.24 -27.65
CA PHE A 602 -21.56 -13.01 -27.12
C PHE A 602 -22.29 -13.72 -28.26
N ILE A 603 -22.92 -14.83 -27.92
CA ILE A 603 -23.75 -15.61 -28.84
C ILE A 603 -25.20 -15.30 -28.51
N LYS A 604 -26.01 -15.09 -29.54
CA LYS A 604 -27.46 -15.06 -29.43
C LYS A 604 -28.11 -15.48 -30.72
N ASP A 605 -29.20 -16.24 -30.60
CA ASP A 605 -29.94 -16.74 -31.76
C ASP A 605 -29.02 -17.49 -32.75
N LYS A 606 -28.07 -18.27 -32.21
CA LYS A 606 -27.00 -18.98 -32.95
C LYS A 606 -26.02 -18.08 -33.74
N LYS A 607 -25.94 -16.78 -33.44
CA LYS A 607 -25.01 -15.85 -34.09
C LYS A 607 -24.03 -15.23 -33.11
N VAL A 608 -22.83 -14.93 -33.59
CA VAL A 608 -21.80 -14.23 -32.83
C VAL A 608 -21.96 -12.72 -33.00
N LEU A 609 -22.06 -12.00 -31.90
CA LEU A 609 -22.21 -10.56 -31.83
C LEU A 609 -21.14 -9.96 -30.90
N ILE A 610 -20.77 -8.70 -31.12
CA ILE A 610 -19.90 -7.92 -30.25
C ILE A 610 -20.74 -6.89 -29.49
N GLU A 611 -20.82 -7.04 -28.18
CA GLU A 611 -21.49 -6.13 -27.24
C GLU A 611 -20.52 -5.02 -26.82
N THR A 612 -20.89 -3.76 -27.01
CA THR A 612 -20.13 -2.57 -26.56
C THR A 612 -20.81 -1.93 -25.35
N ASN A 613 -20.06 -1.76 -24.28
CA ASN A 613 -20.48 -1.06 -23.07
C ASN A 613 -20.15 0.44 -23.18
N ASP A 614 -21.16 1.24 -23.51
CA ASP A 614 -21.07 2.69 -23.50
C ASP A 614 -21.43 3.24 -22.10
N ARG A 615 -20.70 4.25 -21.60
CA ARG A 615 -20.82 4.78 -20.22
C ARG A 615 -22.23 5.33 -19.87
N VAL A 616 -23.14 5.35 -20.84
CA VAL A 616 -24.49 5.94 -20.82
C VAL A 616 -25.60 4.89 -20.54
N GLN A 617 -25.28 3.77 -19.89
CA GLN A 617 -26.24 2.76 -19.37
C GLN A 617 -27.01 1.92 -20.41
N ALA A 618 -26.63 1.91 -21.69
CA ALA A 618 -27.27 1.05 -22.70
C ALA A 618 -26.27 0.08 -23.34
N TYR A 619 -26.59 -1.21 -23.32
CA TYR A 619 -25.84 -2.25 -24.06
C TYR A 619 -26.09 -2.08 -25.55
N ARG A 620 -25.01 -2.00 -26.33
CA ARG A 620 -25.06 -1.90 -27.80
C ARG A 620 -24.43 -3.13 -28.44
N TYR A 621 -24.88 -3.52 -29.62
CA TYR A 621 -24.43 -4.75 -30.29
C TYR A 621 -24.06 -4.52 -31.75
N SER A 622 -23.13 -5.34 -32.22
CA SER A 622 -22.64 -5.32 -33.60
C SER A 622 -22.40 -6.73 -34.10
N ASN A 623 -22.82 -7.02 -35.33
CA ASN A 623 -22.55 -8.31 -35.96
C ASN A 623 -21.13 -8.35 -36.57
N CYS A 624 -20.56 -9.56 -36.64
CA CYS A 624 -19.20 -9.75 -37.13
C CYS A 624 -19.02 -9.30 -38.58
N GLU A 625 -20.07 -9.42 -39.41
CA GLU A 625 -20.09 -9.05 -40.82
C GLU A 625 -19.82 -7.57 -41.02
N THR A 626 -20.52 -6.70 -40.28
CA THR A 626 -20.32 -5.26 -40.43
C THR A 626 -18.94 -4.83 -39.91
N ILE A 627 -18.42 -5.51 -38.89
CA ILE A 627 -17.09 -5.23 -38.33
C ILE A 627 -15.99 -5.61 -39.33
N LEU A 628 -16.04 -6.82 -39.89
CA LEU A 628 -15.07 -7.26 -40.91
C LEU A 628 -15.11 -6.37 -42.14
N LEU A 629 -16.32 -5.97 -42.57
CA LEU A 629 -16.45 -5.02 -43.67
C LEU A 629 -15.86 -3.66 -43.29
N PHE A 630 -16.11 -3.15 -42.08
CA PHE A 630 -15.53 -1.89 -41.62
C PHE A 630 -14.00 -1.91 -41.65
N GLU A 631 -13.35 -2.98 -41.19
CA GLU A 631 -11.89 -3.12 -41.28
C GLU A 631 -11.42 -3.09 -42.73
N LYS A 632 -12.06 -3.87 -43.60
CA LYS A 632 -11.73 -3.92 -45.03
C LYS A 632 -11.91 -2.55 -45.70
N LEU A 633 -12.99 -1.84 -45.39
CA LEU A 633 -13.26 -0.50 -45.92
C LEU A 633 -12.22 0.50 -45.42
N ARG A 634 -11.92 0.51 -44.12
CA ARG A 634 -10.86 1.34 -43.56
C ARG A 634 -9.55 1.08 -44.29
N ASP A 635 -9.10 -0.16 -44.39
CA ASP A 635 -7.81 -0.49 -45.00
C ASP A 635 -7.78 -0.19 -46.52
N THR A 636 -8.91 -0.31 -47.21
CA THR A 636 -9.02 -0.05 -48.67
C THR A 636 -9.03 1.45 -49.01
N PHE A 637 -9.62 2.29 -48.15
CA PHE A 637 -9.91 3.69 -48.45
C PHE A 637 -9.11 4.70 -47.60
N GLN A 638 -8.46 4.25 -46.54
CA GLN A 638 -7.57 5.09 -45.74
C GLN A 638 -6.40 5.60 -46.59
N GLY A 639 -6.25 6.93 -46.68
CA GLY A 639 -5.22 7.60 -47.50
C GLY A 639 -5.64 7.98 -48.92
N LYS A 640 -6.84 7.60 -49.40
CA LYS A 640 -7.39 8.04 -50.70
C LYS A 640 -8.10 9.40 -50.63
N GLY A 641 -7.40 10.48 -50.24
CA GLY A 641 -7.94 11.85 -50.33
C GLY A 641 -9.07 12.21 -49.35
N ILE A 642 -9.37 11.35 -48.38
CA ILE A 642 -10.28 11.63 -47.24
C ILE A 642 -9.46 12.38 -46.17
N GLU A 643 -8.88 13.53 -46.54
CA GLU A 643 -8.12 14.37 -45.62
C GLU A 643 -9.07 15.27 -44.83
N GLY A 644 -9.37 14.87 -43.59
CA GLY A 644 -10.05 15.71 -42.59
C GLY A 644 -11.41 15.24 -42.06
N LYS A 645 -11.94 14.07 -42.46
CA LYS A 645 -13.22 13.50 -41.93
C LYS A 645 -13.15 11.99 -41.68
N SER A 646 -13.94 11.53 -40.72
CA SER A 646 -13.74 10.30 -39.94
C SER A 646 -14.41 9.05 -40.54
N PHE A 647 -13.71 7.91 -40.44
CA PHE A 647 -14.31 6.57 -40.47
C PHE A 647 -14.73 6.24 -39.04
N GLU A 648 -16.03 6.08 -38.83
CA GLU A 648 -16.59 5.83 -37.50
C GLU A 648 -17.39 4.54 -37.51
N PHE A 649 -17.35 3.82 -36.40
CA PHE A 649 -18.14 2.62 -36.21
C PHE A 649 -19.10 2.83 -35.06
N TYR A 650 -20.39 2.60 -35.31
CA TYR A 650 -21.46 2.78 -34.36
C TYR A 650 -22.15 1.45 -34.08
N SER A 651 -22.08 0.96 -32.85
CA SER A 651 -22.84 -0.24 -32.43
C SER A 651 -24.34 0.09 -32.35
N GLY A 652 -25.17 -0.87 -32.76
CA GLY A 652 -26.64 -0.76 -32.72
C GLY A 652 -27.19 -0.89 -31.30
N ASP A 653 -28.41 -0.42 -31.06
CA ASP A 653 -29.09 -0.61 -29.77
C ASP A 653 -29.49 -2.09 -29.52
N SER A 654 -30.10 -2.35 -28.35
CA SER A 654 -30.52 -3.70 -27.96
C SER A 654 -31.63 -4.32 -28.83
N GLU A 655 -32.36 -3.50 -29.58
CA GLU A 655 -33.48 -3.91 -30.44
C GLU A 655 -33.00 -4.25 -31.85
N ASN A 656 -32.23 -3.36 -32.48
CA ASN A 656 -31.72 -3.53 -33.84
C ASN A 656 -30.47 -4.41 -33.91
N ARG A 657 -29.60 -4.37 -32.90
CA ARG A 657 -28.35 -5.16 -32.76
C ARG A 657 -27.38 -5.15 -33.96
N GLN A 658 -27.58 -4.24 -34.89
CA GLN A 658 -26.77 -4.09 -36.10
C GLN A 658 -25.82 -2.90 -35.92
N GLY A 659 -24.52 -3.19 -36.01
CA GLY A 659 -23.50 -2.15 -36.11
C GLY A 659 -23.60 -1.42 -37.46
N VAL A 660 -23.04 -0.23 -37.52
CA VAL A 660 -23.01 0.61 -38.72
C VAL A 660 -21.62 1.22 -38.87
N ALA A 661 -21.02 1.00 -40.04
CA ALA A 661 -19.82 1.69 -40.48
C ALA A 661 -20.23 3.00 -41.15
N CYS A 662 -19.92 4.14 -40.53
CA CYS A 662 -20.20 5.46 -41.07
C CYS A 662 -18.95 6.07 -41.70
N ILE A 663 -19.09 6.54 -42.93
CA ILE A 663 -18.05 7.20 -43.70
C ILE A 663 -18.51 8.61 -44.02
N THR A 664 -17.85 9.60 -43.43
CA THR A 664 -18.17 11.00 -43.69
C THR A 664 -17.40 11.48 -44.93
N LEU A 665 -18.12 11.75 -46.03
CA LEU A 665 -17.54 12.26 -47.28
C LEU A 665 -17.40 13.79 -47.25
N HIS A 666 -18.37 14.49 -46.68
CA HIS A 666 -18.43 15.96 -46.55
C HIS A 666 -19.17 16.37 -45.27
N ASP A 667 -19.19 17.65 -44.88
CA ASP A 667 -19.80 18.11 -43.61
C ASP A 667 -21.30 17.75 -43.53
N GLU A 668 -21.92 17.62 -44.69
CA GLU A 668 -23.34 17.36 -44.85
C GLU A 668 -23.64 15.96 -45.39
N ILE A 669 -22.63 15.17 -45.82
CA ILE A 669 -22.86 13.90 -46.53
C ILE A 669 -22.11 12.76 -45.83
N ALA A 670 -22.85 11.71 -45.49
CA ALA A 670 -22.32 10.49 -44.94
C ALA A 670 -22.90 9.24 -45.62
N ILE A 671 -22.14 8.15 -45.56
CA ILE A 671 -22.53 6.83 -46.00
C ILE A 671 -22.50 5.90 -44.80
N ASP A 672 -23.64 5.29 -44.49
CA ASP A 672 -23.76 4.19 -43.54
C ASP A 672 -23.70 2.87 -44.29
N VAL A 673 -22.86 1.95 -43.84
CA VAL A 673 -22.78 0.59 -44.35
C VAL A 673 -23.04 -0.38 -43.22
N LYS A 674 -23.98 -1.30 -43.42
CA LYS A 674 -24.32 -2.33 -42.42
C LYS A 674 -24.71 -3.64 -43.08
N TYR A 675 -24.50 -4.75 -42.39
CA TYR A 675 -25.01 -6.06 -42.81
C TYR A 675 -26.45 -6.26 -42.31
N ASP A 676 -27.38 -6.43 -43.26
CA ASP A 676 -28.78 -6.73 -43.00
C ASP A 676 -28.94 -8.24 -42.86
N GLU A 677 -29.09 -8.69 -41.62
CA GLU A 677 -29.21 -10.11 -41.30
C GLU A 677 -30.48 -10.77 -41.82
N SER A 678 -31.54 -10.00 -42.09
CA SER A 678 -32.82 -10.56 -42.56
C SER A 678 -32.78 -10.89 -44.06
N GLU A 679 -31.95 -10.18 -44.80
CA GLU A 679 -31.82 -10.31 -46.26
C GLU A 679 -30.48 -10.93 -46.68
N GLU A 680 -29.60 -11.21 -45.71
CA GLU A 680 -28.23 -11.73 -45.92
C GLU A 680 -27.42 -10.89 -46.92
N LYS A 681 -27.57 -9.56 -46.84
CA LYS A 681 -26.96 -8.60 -47.76
C LYS A 681 -26.38 -7.41 -47.02
N TYR A 682 -25.34 -6.82 -47.60
CA TYR A 682 -24.85 -5.53 -47.14
C TYR A 682 -25.74 -4.42 -47.69
N CYS A 683 -26.10 -3.50 -46.82
CA CYS A 683 -26.90 -2.32 -47.11
C CYS A 683 -26.01 -1.08 -47.00
N LEU A 684 -25.88 -0.35 -48.09
CA LEU A 684 -25.24 0.96 -48.17
C LEU A 684 -26.34 2.02 -48.17
N ILE A 685 -26.24 3.01 -47.29
CA ILE A 685 -27.20 4.10 -47.14
C ILE A 685 -26.44 5.42 -47.23
N LEU A 686 -26.61 6.14 -48.32
CA LEU A 686 -26.10 7.50 -48.49
C LEU A 686 -27.18 8.47 -48.01
N PHE A 687 -26.85 9.36 -47.07
CA PHE A 687 -27.79 10.34 -46.48
C PHE A 687 -27.16 11.71 -46.19
N ASN A 688 -28.01 12.73 -46.08
CA ASN A 688 -27.62 14.06 -45.62
C ASN A 688 -27.70 14.12 -44.08
N ARG A 689 -26.62 14.58 -43.44
CA ARG A 689 -26.51 14.72 -41.98
C ARG A 689 -27.38 15.86 -41.42
N ASN A 690 -27.72 16.87 -42.23
CA ASN A 690 -28.56 18.00 -41.85
C ASN A 690 -29.81 18.12 -42.76
N PRO A 691 -30.88 17.37 -42.45
CA PRO A 691 -32.08 17.34 -43.28
C PRO A 691 -32.88 18.66 -43.27
N GLU A 692 -32.60 19.61 -42.37
CA GLU A 692 -33.31 20.90 -42.33
C GLU A 692 -32.79 21.92 -43.35
N ASN A 693 -31.58 21.72 -43.88
CA ASN A 693 -30.93 22.60 -44.87
C ASN A 693 -31.14 22.09 -46.32
N LEU A 694 -32.40 21.74 -46.65
CA LEU A 694 -32.79 21.03 -47.88
C LEU A 694 -32.48 21.75 -49.20
N SER A 695 -32.36 23.08 -49.20
CA SER A 695 -32.33 23.88 -50.44
C SER A 695 -31.01 23.79 -51.22
N ILE A 696 -29.87 23.57 -50.55
CA ILE A 696 -28.54 23.46 -51.19
C ILE A 696 -28.21 21.99 -51.53
N SER A 697 -28.73 21.04 -50.76
CA SER A 697 -28.44 19.60 -50.93
C SER A 697 -29.18 18.96 -52.10
N LEU A 698 -30.43 19.33 -52.40
CA LEU A 698 -31.24 18.70 -53.46
C LEU A 698 -30.63 18.75 -54.88
N ASN A 699 -29.91 19.83 -55.22
CA ASN A 699 -29.28 19.99 -56.54
C ASN A 699 -27.96 19.21 -56.66
N LEU A 700 -27.11 19.23 -55.63
CA LEU A 700 -25.87 18.45 -55.59
C LEU A 700 -26.13 16.93 -55.63
N TRP A 701 -27.20 16.47 -54.97
CA TRP A 701 -27.56 15.05 -54.89
C TRP A 701 -28.06 14.49 -56.24
N ASN A 702 -28.84 15.26 -57.00
CA ASN A 702 -29.37 14.78 -58.29
C ASN A 702 -28.36 14.92 -59.44
N GLU A 703 -27.42 15.86 -59.38
CA GLU A 703 -26.44 16.09 -60.45
C GLU A 703 -25.20 15.19 -60.36
N ARG A 704 -24.77 14.79 -59.15
CA ARG A 704 -23.52 14.03 -58.95
C ARG A 704 -23.69 12.53 -58.71
N ILE A 705 -24.86 12.07 -58.27
CA ILE A 705 -25.07 10.65 -57.95
C ILE A 705 -25.60 9.92 -59.19
N PRO A 706 -24.84 8.99 -59.80
CA PRO A 706 -25.30 8.30 -60.99
C PRO A 706 -26.49 7.39 -60.67
N ARG A 707 -27.68 7.70 -61.22
CA ARG A 707 -28.87 6.80 -61.14
C ARG A 707 -28.61 5.39 -61.69
N ASN A 708 -27.55 5.21 -62.47
CA ASN A 708 -27.14 3.93 -63.08
C ASN A 708 -26.36 2.98 -62.14
N ASN A 709 -26.06 3.37 -60.89
CA ASN A 709 -25.32 2.52 -59.95
C ASN A 709 -26.22 1.60 -59.09
N GLY A 710 -27.52 1.49 -59.39
CA GLY A 710 -28.45 0.60 -58.68
C GLY A 710 -28.96 1.11 -57.32
N LEU A 711 -28.65 2.36 -56.95
CA LEU A 711 -29.16 3.02 -55.74
C LEU A 711 -30.66 3.34 -55.87
N LYS A 712 -31.45 2.97 -54.87
CA LYS A 712 -32.88 3.29 -54.78
C LYS A 712 -33.10 4.50 -53.87
N LEU A 713 -33.89 5.46 -54.34
CA LEU A 713 -34.28 6.65 -53.57
C LEU A 713 -35.48 6.33 -52.67
N HIS A 714 -35.38 6.68 -51.38
CA HIS A 714 -36.47 6.56 -50.41
C HIS A 714 -36.97 7.93 -49.93
N GLU A 715 -38.17 7.94 -49.33
CA GLU A 715 -38.69 9.09 -48.59
C GLU A 715 -37.66 9.54 -47.54
N ASN A 716 -37.36 10.84 -47.49
CA ASN A 716 -36.30 11.48 -46.69
C ASN A 716 -34.89 11.57 -47.33
N HIS A 717 -34.78 11.51 -48.67
CA HIS A 717 -33.51 11.74 -49.40
C HIS A 717 -32.37 10.79 -49.01
N ARG A 718 -32.73 9.54 -48.69
CA ARG A 718 -31.77 8.46 -48.45
C ARG A 718 -31.70 7.58 -49.68
N TYR A 719 -30.48 7.28 -50.12
CA TYR A 719 -30.22 6.40 -51.25
C TYR A 719 -29.68 5.09 -50.71
N THR A 720 -30.37 3.99 -51.00
CA THR A 720 -29.99 2.67 -50.51
C THR A 720 -29.53 1.77 -51.64
N TYR A 721 -28.51 0.97 -51.37
CA TYR A 721 -28.12 -0.15 -52.22
C TYR A 721 -27.98 -1.39 -51.35
N LYS A 722 -28.49 -2.52 -51.83
CA LYS A 722 -28.33 -3.82 -51.17
C LYS A 722 -27.68 -4.81 -52.13
N GLY A 723 -26.60 -5.43 -51.69
CA GLY A 723 -25.84 -6.38 -52.50
C GLY A 723 -24.83 -7.19 -51.69
N ASN A 724 -24.02 -7.97 -52.40
CA ASN A 724 -22.90 -8.68 -51.78
C ASN A 724 -21.75 -7.72 -51.43
N GLU A 725 -20.75 -8.21 -50.71
CA GLU A 725 -19.62 -7.42 -50.25
C GLU A 725 -18.87 -6.71 -51.38
N ASN A 726 -18.57 -7.42 -52.47
CA ASN A 726 -17.81 -6.90 -53.59
C ASN A 726 -18.58 -5.80 -54.35
N GLU A 727 -19.88 -5.98 -54.48
CA GLU A 727 -20.77 -4.98 -55.08
C GLU A 727 -20.81 -3.69 -54.27
N VAL A 728 -20.97 -3.80 -52.94
CA VAL A 728 -21.00 -2.65 -52.03
C VAL A 728 -19.67 -1.91 -52.03
N VAL A 729 -18.54 -2.61 -51.96
CA VAL A 729 -17.20 -1.99 -52.02
C VAL A 729 -16.98 -1.29 -53.36
N SER A 730 -17.39 -1.89 -54.48
CA SER A 730 -17.28 -1.29 -55.81
C SER A 730 -18.12 -0.02 -55.96
N ILE A 731 -19.34 -0.02 -55.43
CA ILE A 731 -20.20 1.18 -55.44
C ILE A 731 -19.63 2.26 -54.54
N LEU A 732 -19.10 1.89 -53.38
CA LEU A 732 -18.47 2.84 -52.47
C LEU A 732 -17.24 3.52 -53.09
N ASP A 733 -16.36 2.76 -53.77
CA ASP A 733 -15.20 3.33 -54.49
C ASP A 733 -15.63 4.33 -55.56
N LYS A 734 -16.73 4.06 -56.28
CA LYS A 734 -17.32 5.01 -57.24
C LYS A 734 -17.97 6.24 -56.62
N LEU A 735 -18.39 6.18 -55.35
CA LEU A 735 -19.00 7.31 -54.64
C LEU A 735 -17.94 8.18 -53.95
N ILE A 736 -16.80 7.59 -53.58
CA ILE A 736 -15.67 8.29 -52.97
C ILE A 736 -14.84 9.04 -54.02
N ASN A 737 -14.61 8.45 -55.19
CA ASN A 737 -13.98 9.11 -56.35
C ASN A 737 -14.95 10.08 -57.01
#